data_AF-A0A315VMU1-F1
#
_entry.id   AF-A0A315VMU1-F1
#
_cell.length_a   1.000
_cell.length_b   1.000
_cell.length_c   1.000
_cell.angle_alpha   90.00
_cell.angle_beta   90.00
_cell.angle_gamma   90.00
#
_symmetry.space_group_name_H-M   'P 1'
#
loop_
_entity.id
_entity.type
_entity.pdbx_description
1 polymer ?
#
loop_
_entity_poly.entity_id
_entity_poly.type
_entity_poly.pdbx_seq_one_letter_code
_entity_poly.pdbx_strand_id
1 'polypeptide(L)'
;MACFHLCLASPYSATKHLLGSSTATRITPTSPRSGRPSSRDIVSTVSESMLTVTSLSPHSHESSRCGSMAEPRRGLTMEKITEKLLLEKGSPKTNKLEQIKTLNLSKMALKIEDLPVKLLSHLSLLERWDLSGNRLQEFPKHLELPALRYLDLSDNQMEDVTTLKSLRALEELKMDDNLYITVSDNYKLFVLLPNLRIYNSKDVTATANHMRYVYSDNLRTRMIAVWERSFSLPDPVSAEKLSSLEKNFVSAARQQVKFGPSSVADFTKWRVEILAKEYLRSLAEPKEDSDDEAQTENNDDAPPAESSPRKSSLRLKPLTGTQSRMSPQKPKRGPSTPNKAETRAETPRRSAKVKQVKEAEQNENLSRKKAKAAQLHRYAHVLPIIKACSKTKPVSLKPLHALQCHSKQDSSDDFSTQLWACAFQPQSESSAGSRLVATCGGHSVCVIDCETGKVMKKYKVPGEEFFSLAWTTVLMSRGGSAPSQPCSVLAAGGKRGLVKLIHPRNNVAYGEFRASRKSLSVLRFNHRRGNFLFTGSYDNKIIMWDIGGMDKHFNFKVVQLLTLEVGSTPLHICLPPSSPDTHLLTACEDGLLCYNTQLGANSTTKRSNKMEITFPVYKMEDKQHNYHTIDGLSFLTDDVVASKSHTHGSIYLWSWSGTRSQRPDKRSGSVCAVVLAELQWAVTDVPYLSLNTCPGRAYIVCGDDKGQIWTYHITNLQKNSGQIGKTIPPTKVLEWPTPVRKGLGWIEGPSINSVAMDPELHYLVALTDKNVALIWKNEVLS
;
A
#
# COMPACT_ATOMS: atom_id res chain seq x y z
N MET A 1 -38.68 14.65 -49.33
CA MET A 1 -37.62 15.70 -49.31
C MET A 1 -36.48 15.18 -48.43
N ALA A 2 -35.21 15.32 -48.72
CA ALA A 2 -34.43 15.58 -49.94
C ALA A 2 -32.98 15.68 -49.42
N CYS A 3 -32.05 14.91 -49.97
CA CYS A 3 -30.65 14.93 -49.51
C CYS A 3 -29.94 16.21 -49.95
N PHE A 4 -28.83 16.55 -49.32
CA PHE A 4 -27.62 16.92 -50.07
C PHE A 4 -26.34 16.65 -49.25
N HIS A 5 -25.49 15.76 -49.79
CA HIS A 5 -24.05 15.74 -49.49
C HIS A 5 -23.38 16.75 -50.43
N LEU A 6 -22.35 17.47 -49.97
CA LEU A 6 -21.35 18.04 -50.86
C LEU A 6 -19.94 17.63 -50.41
N CYS A 7 -19.26 16.91 -51.29
CA CYS A 7 -17.81 16.96 -51.39
C CYS A 7 -17.45 17.97 -52.48
N LEU A 8 -16.35 18.70 -52.29
CA LEU A 8 -15.63 19.39 -53.36
C LEU A 8 -14.14 19.04 -53.24
N ALA A 9 -13.44 19.03 -54.37
CA ALA A 9 -12.09 18.47 -54.50
C ALA A 9 -11.31 19.15 -55.64
N SER A 10 -10.02 18.78 -55.76
CA SER A 10 -9.12 19.16 -56.87
C SER A 10 -8.67 20.64 -56.89
N PRO A 11 -7.67 21.04 -57.71
CA PRO A 11 -6.87 20.23 -58.65
C PRO A 11 -5.33 20.47 -58.62
N TYR A 12 -4.63 19.80 -59.54
CA TYR A 12 -3.22 19.98 -59.97
C TYR A 12 -2.09 19.48 -59.04
N SER A 13 -0.96 18.96 -59.54
CA SER A 13 -0.55 18.64 -60.93
C SER A 13 0.25 17.34 -60.99
N ALA A 14 0.46 16.78 -62.18
CA ALA A 14 1.16 15.52 -62.40
C ALA A 14 2.43 15.68 -63.26
N THR A 15 3.42 14.81 -63.03
CA THR A 15 4.54 14.56 -63.94
C THR A 15 4.84 13.05 -63.99
N LYS A 16 5.40 12.57 -65.11
CA LYS A 16 5.49 11.15 -65.47
C LYS A 16 6.92 10.58 -65.41
N HIS A 17 7.00 9.24 -65.53
CA HIS A 17 8.16 8.44 -65.98
C HIS A 17 9.30 8.28 -64.95
N LEU A 18 10.12 7.21 -64.97
CA LEU A 18 10.17 6.03 -65.86
C LEU A 18 10.60 4.76 -65.07
N LEU A 19 10.67 3.60 -65.73
CA LEU A 19 10.97 2.29 -65.13
C LEU A 19 12.47 2.11 -64.82
N GLY A 20 12.76 1.28 -63.80
CA GLY A 20 14.05 0.61 -63.58
C GLY A 20 13.81 -0.80 -63.05
N SER A 21 14.48 -1.80 -63.62
CA SER A 21 14.20 -3.24 -63.41
C SER A 21 15.37 -3.98 -62.76
N SER A 22 15.18 -5.29 -62.48
CA SER A 22 16.21 -6.26 -62.07
C SER A 22 16.68 -6.16 -60.60
N THR A 23 16.95 -7.25 -59.86
CA THR A 23 16.67 -8.69 -60.09
C THR A 23 16.57 -9.40 -58.73
N ALA A 24 15.89 -10.54 -58.67
CA ALA A 24 15.88 -11.40 -57.48
C ALA A 24 16.92 -12.53 -57.59
N THR A 25 17.51 -12.92 -56.46
CA THR A 25 18.20 -14.22 -56.32
C THR A 25 17.85 -14.86 -54.98
N ARG A 26 17.60 -16.17 -54.99
CA ARG A 26 17.02 -16.96 -53.89
C ARG A 26 17.77 -18.29 -53.82
N ILE A 27 18.50 -18.55 -52.74
CA ILE A 27 19.23 -19.83 -52.57
C ILE A 27 19.02 -20.40 -51.17
N THR A 28 18.53 -21.64 -51.15
CA THR A 28 18.39 -22.59 -50.03
C THR A 28 18.24 -24.00 -50.65
N PRO A 29 18.38 -25.10 -49.90
CA PRO A 29 19.39 -25.40 -48.88
C PRO A 29 20.03 -26.80 -49.11
N THR A 30 21.08 -27.16 -48.37
CA THR A 30 21.56 -28.55 -48.25
C THR A 30 21.89 -28.91 -46.80
N SER A 31 21.60 -30.16 -46.41
CA SER A 31 21.99 -30.74 -45.11
C SER A 31 23.11 -31.77 -45.30
N PRO A 32 23.65 -32.35 -44.21
CA PRO A 32 23.16 -33.69 -43.86
C PRO A 32 22.96 -33.94 -42.35
N ARG A 33 22.50 -35.16 -42.02
CA ARG A 33 22.44 -35.74 -40.65
C ARG A 33 23.89 -36.15 -40.20
N SER A 34 24.19 -36.56 -38.95
CA SER A 34 23.37 -37.16 -37.88
C SER A 34 24.06 -37.08 -36.50
N GLY A 35 23.29 -37.04 -35.40
CA GLY A 35 23.82 -37.30 -34.05
C GLY A 35 22.81 -37.10 -32.90
N ARG A 36 22.72 -38.08 -32.00
CA ARG A 36 22.14 -38.02 -30.64
C ARG A 36 23.32 -38.24 -29.66
N PRO A 37 23.33 -37.67 -28.42
CA PRO A 37 22.38 -38.10 -27.39
C PRO A 37 21.97 -37.06 -26.31
N SER A 38 21.01 -37.49 -25.47
CA SER A 38 20.80 -37.17 -24.04
C SER A 38 21.05 -35.74 -23.49
N SER A 39 19.95 -35.04 -23.22
CA SER A 39 19.63 -34.39 -21.93
C SER A 39 20.77 -33.96 -20.98
N ARG A 40 20.93 -32.64 -20.82
CA ARG A 40 21.40 -31.97 -19.59
C ARG A 40 20.77 -30.58 -19.49
N ASP A 41 20.48 -30.13 -18.27
CA ASP A 41 19.86 -28.83 -18.01
C ASP A 41 20.77 -27.66 -18.42
N ILE A 42 20.18 -26.64 -19.05
CA ILE A 42 20.87 -25.40 -19.39
C ILE A 42 20.35 -24.28 -18.48
N VAL A 43 21.17 -23.91 -17.49
CA VAL A 43 20.97 -22.68 -16.71
C VAL A 43 21.27 -21.49 -17.61
N SER A 44 20.26 -20.66 -17.89
CA SER A 44 20.43 -19.48 -18.74
C SER A 44 20.98 -18.30 -17.94
N THR A 45 22.30 -18.17 -17.87
CA THR A 45 22.98 -16.99 -17.32
C THR A 45 22.56 -15.73 -18.08
N VAL A 46 22.01 -14.75 -17.38
CA VAL A 46 21.71 -13.42 -17.95
C VAL A 46 22.97 -12.57 -17.90
N SER A 47 23.36 -11.97 -19.02
CA SER A 47 24.51 -11.06 -19.07
C SER A 47 24.20 -9.74 -18.36
N GLU A 48 24.84 -9.49 -17.23
CA GLU A 48 24.77 -8.20 -16.55
C GLU A 48 25.46 -7.10 -17.37
N SER A 49 24.84 -5.93 -17.41
CA SER A 49 25.47 -4.68 -17.85
C SER A 49 25.10 -3.59 -16.85
N MET A 50 25.97 -3.37 -15.85
CA MET A 50 25.81 -2.24 -14.92
C MET A 50 25.97 -0.92 -15.69
N LEU A 51 24.95 -0.07 -15.61
CA LEU A 51 25.05 1.35 -15.98
C LEU A 51 24.51 2.20 -14.83
N THR A 52 25.43 2.90 -14.17
CA THR A 52 25.12 3.88 -13.12
C THR A 52 24.53 5.14 -13.75
N VAL A 53 23.29 5.46 -13.41
CA VAL A 53 22.62 6.68 -13.89
C VAL A 53 23.16 7.89 -13.13
N THR A 54 23.90 8.76 -13.83
CA THR A 54 24.33 10.06 -13.32
C THR A 54 23.22 11.09 -13.47
N SER A 55 22.79 11.68 -12.35
CA SER A 55 21.76 12.71 -12.33
C SER A 55 22.31 14.08 -12.77
N LEU A 56 21.79 14.63 -13.87
CA LEU A 56 21.98 16.03 -14.25
C LEU A 56 20.88 16.90 -13.61
N SER A 57 21.28 17.94 -12.87
CA SER A 57 20.36 18.86 -12.20
C SER A 57 20.03 20.07 -13.08
N PRO A 58 18.75 20.42 -13.30
CA PRO A 58 18.38 21.67 -13.95
C PRO A 58 18.46 22.86 -12.95
N HIS A 59 19.10 23.95 -13.36
CA HIS A 59 19.14 25.19 -12.57
C HIS A 59 17.81 25.95 -12.66
N SER A 60 17.29 26.41 -11.52
CA SER A 60 16.21 27.38 -11.42
C SER A 60 16.77 28.81 -11.35
N HIS A 61 16.37 29.69 -12.28
CA HIS A 61 16.62 31.12 -12.18
C HIS A 61 15.55 31.82 -11.35
N GLU A 62 15.97 32.60 -10.35
CA GLU A 62 15.19 33.73 -9.85
C GLU A 62 16.16 34.84 -9.38
N SER A 63 15.74 36.10 -9.46
CA SER A 63 16.56 37.30 -9.16
C SER A 63 16.11 37.91 -7.81
N SER A 64 16.86 38.75 -7.09
CA SER A 64 17.78 39.81 -7.56
C SER A 64 18.61 40.46 -6.44
N ARG A 65 19.82 40.98 -6.77
CA ARG A 65 20.68 41.92 -6.00
C ARG A 65 21.26 41.36 -4.66
N CYS A 66 22.45 41.76 -4.18
CA CYS A 66 23.39 42.81 -4.62
C CYS A 66 24.87 42.35 -4.47
N GLY A 67 25.81 43.15 -5.01
CA GLY A 67 27.16 42.76 -5.42
C GLY A 67 28.18 42.27 -4.37
N SER A 68 29.03 41.33 -4.80
CA SER A 68 30.50 41.37 -4.65
C SER A 68 31.14 40.31 -5.59
N MET A 69 32.42 40.46 -5.93
CA MET A 69 33.12 39.57 -6.87
C MET A 69 33.68 38.32 -6.18
N ALA A 70 33.49 37.15 -6.78
CA ALA A 70 34.17 35.91 -6.40
C ALA A 70 34.40 35.02 -7.63
N GLU A 71 35.53 34.30 -7.67
CA GLU A 71 35.96 33.49 -8.81
C GLU A 71 35.16 32.17 -8.96
N PRO A 72 35.03 31.62 -10.19
CA PRO A 72 34.36 30.35 -10.42
C PRO A 72 35.16 29.17 -9.84
N ARG A 73 34.64 28.55 -8.78
CA ARG A 73 35.25 27.33 -8.21
C ARG A 73 35.09 26.12 -9.13
N ARG A 74 36.12 25.28 -9.15
CA ARG A 74 36.23 24.07 -9.99
C ARG A 74 35.15 23.04 -9.63
N GLY A 75 34.80 22.19 -10.59
CA GLY A 75 33.83 21.10 -10.39
C GLY A 75 34.26 20.10 -9.31
N LEU A 76 33.31 19.70 -8.48
CA LEU A 76 33.53 18.80 -7.35
C LEU A 76 33.71 17.34 -7.83
N THR A 77 34.94 16.86 -7.75
CA THR A 77 35.24 15.42 -7.70
C THR A 77 34.81 14.83 -6.35
N MET A 78 34.53 13.53 -6.29
CA MET A 78 34.19 12.83 -5.04
C MET A 78 35.33 12.92 -4.01
N GLU A 79 35.21 13.79 -3.01
CA GLU A 79 36.15 13.91 -1.90
C GLU A 79 35.91 12.79 -0.87
N LYS A 80 36.65 11.68 -0.99
CA LYS A 80 36.72 10.68 0.09
C LYS A 80 37.26 11.32 1.37
N ILE A 81 36.71 10.96 2.52
CA ILE A 81 37.24 11.43 3.80
C ILE A 81 38.70 10.96 3.97
N THR A 82 39.56 11.93 4.29
CA THR A 82 40.97 11.75 4.61
C THR A 82 41.30 12.51 5.88
N GLU A 83 42.38 12.13 6.57
CA GLU A 83 42.87 12.83 7.77
C GLU A 83 43.07 14.33 7.52
N LYS A 84 43.65 14.70 6.37
CA LYS A 84 43.81 16.10 5.95
C LYS A 84 42.48 16.85 5.89
N LEU A 85 41.43 16.25 5.31
CA LEU A 85 40.10 16.84 5.25
C LEU A 85 39.50 17.01 6.66
N LEU A 86 39.66 16.03 7.54
CA LEU A 86 39.17 16.13 8.92
C LEU A 86 39.87 17.25 9.70
N LEU A 87 41.18 17.42 9.55
CA LEU A 87 41.94 18.54 10.14
C LEU A 87 41.53 19.90 9.52
N GLU A 88 41.28 19.96 8.21
CA GLU A 88 40.80 21.18 7.54
C GLU A 88 39.40 21.58 8.01
N LYS A 89 38.49 20.62 8.17
CA LYS A 89 37.08 20.83 8.56
C LYS A 89 36.85 20.86 10.08
N GLY A 90 37.85 20.49 10.86
CA GLY A 90 37.81 20.47 12.33
C GLY A 90 38.02 21.85 12.98
N SER A 91 37.61 21.94 14.24
CA SER A 91 37.87 23.06 15.15
C SER A 91 38.10 22.50 16.58
N PRO A 92 39.06 23.03 17.38
CA PRO A 92 40.05 24.03 17.03
C PRO A 92 40.98 23.57 15.89
N LYS A 93 41.81 24.48 15.35
CA LYS A 93 42.82 24.10 14.35
C LYS A 93 44.01 23.42 15.02
N THR A 94 44.22 22.16 14.69
CA THR A 94 45.22 21.27 15.29
C THR A 94 45.94 20.48 14.20
N ASN A 95 47.01 19.77 14.58
CA ASN A 95 47.70 18.78 13.75
C ASN A 95 47.38 17.34 14.19
N LYS A 96 46.37 17.14 15.03
CA LYS A 96 45.95 15.86 15.60
C LYS A 96 44.43 15.73 15.62
N LEU A 97 43.91 14.63 15.08
CA LEU A 97 42.48 14.29 15.08
C LEU A 97 41.90 14.20 16.50
N GLU A 98 42.69 13.67 17.43
CA GLU A 98 42.42 13.52 18.87
C GLU A 98 41.94 14.82 19.54
N GLN A 99 42.31 15.98 18.99
CA GLN A 99 42.08 17.30 19.59
C GLN A 99 40.92 18.07 18.94
N ILE A 100 40.25 17.50 17.93
CA ILE A 100 39.11 18.14 17.26
C ILE A 100 37.87 18.04 18.16
N LYS A 101 37.32 19.20 18.56
CA LYS A 101 36.09 19.31 19.37
C LYS A 101 34.82 19.53 18.53
N THR A 102 34.95 20.10 17.34
CA THR A 102 33.82 20.35 16.43
C THR A 102 34.24 20.05 15.00
N LEU A 103 33.39 19.33 14.26
CA LEU A 103 33.64 18.91 12.88
C LEU A 103 32.43 19.22 12.00
N ASN A 104 32.64 19.86 10.85
CA ASN A 104 31.58 20.12 9.87
C ASN A 104 31.89 19.45 8.52
N LEU A 105 31.09 18.44 8.17
CA LEU A 105 31.13 17.71 6.91
C LEU A 105 29.78 17.84 6.17
N SER A 106 29.06 18.93 6.39
CA SER A 106 27.77 19.18 5.76
C SER A 106 27.89 19.39 4.24
N LYS A 107 26.86 19.00 3.50
CA LYS A 107 26.68 19.27 2.06
C LYS A 107 27.81 18.75 1.17
N MET A 108 28.50 17.70 1.60
CA MET A 108 29.57 17.01 0.87
C MET A 108 29.07 15.80 0.05
N ALA A 109 27.75 15.55 0.03
CA ALA A 109 27.08 14.43 -0.65
C ALA A 109 27.52 13.02 -0.19
N LEU A 110 28.10 12.92 1.01
CA LEU A 110 28.68 11.70 1.59
C LEU A 110 27.68 10.55 1.74
N LYS A 111 28.15 9.31 1.53
CA LYS A 111 27.46 8.07 1.90
C LYS A 111 28.13 7.42 3.12
N ILE A 112 27.51 6.33 3.61
CA ILE A 112 28.08 5.46 4.65
C ILE A 112 29.46 4.90 4.28
N GLU A 113 29.69 4.57 3.00
CA GLU A 113 30.98 4.11 2.46
C GLU A 113 32.11 5.15 2.61
N ASP A 114 31.76 6.44 2.66
CA ASP A 114 32.70 7.56 2.78
C ASP A 114 33.03 7.91 4.24
N LEU A 115 32.45 7.20 5.22
CA LEU A 115 32.66 7.39 6.66
C LEU A 115 33.53 6.26 7.28
N PRO A 116 34.86 6.24 7.08
CA PRO A 116 35.72 5.16 7.54
C PRO A 116 35.87 5.12 9.07
N VAL A 117 35.18 4.16 9.72
CA VAL A 117 35.16 3.96 11.19
C VAL A 117 36.57 4.02 11.81
N LYS A 118 37.55 3.32 11.23
CA LYS A 118 38.93 3.25 11.74
C LYS A 118 39.67 4.59 11.82
N LEU A 119 39.26 5.59 11.02
CA LEU A 119 39.83 6.94 11.04
C LEU A 119 39.01 7.85 11.94
N LEU A 120 37.69 7.72 11.90
CA LEU A 120 36.75 8.50 12.71
C LEU A 120 36.85 8.17 14.21
N SER A 121 37.25 6.94 14.57
CA SER A 121 37.50 6.53 15.96
C SER A 121 38.66 7.27 16.64
N HIS A 122 39.51 8.00 15.89
CA HIS A 122 40.54 8.87 16.47
C HIS A 122 39.97 10.22 16.98
N LEU A 123 38.71 10.55 16.69
CA LEU A 123 38.06 11.80 17.07
C LEU A 123 37.51 11.75 18.52
N SER A 124 38.34 11.31 19.46
CA SER A 124 37.93 10.97 20.84
C SER A 124 37.36 12.14 21.65
N LEU A 125 37.82 13.37 21.40
CA LEU A 125 37.35 14.61 22.04
C LEU A 125 36.28 15.37 21.22
N LEU A 126 35.68 14.75 20.20
CA LEU A 126 34.67 15.40 19.36
C LEU A 126 33.36 15.60 20.13
N GLU A 127 33.02 16.85 20.43
CA GLU A 127 31.82 17.27 21.16
C GLU A 127 30.63 17.57 20.23
N ARG A 128 30.90 18.10 19.03
CA ARG A 128 29.88 18.48 18.04
C ARG A 128 30.22 18.00 16.63
N TRP A 129 29.26 17.37 15.95
CA TRP A 129 29.42 16.94 14.55
C TRP A 129 28.22 17.37 13.70
N ASP A 130 28.49 18.05 12.59
CA ASP A 130 27.51 18.35 11.54
C ASP A 130 27.78 17.48 10.30
N LEU A 131 26.79 16.65 9.94
CA LEU A 131 26.72 15.78 8.77
C LEU A 131 25.51 16.13 7.89
N SER A 132 24.91 17.32 8.05
CA SER A 132 23.67 17.69 7.37
C SER A 132 23.81 17.85 5.84
N GLY A 133 22.73 17.64 5.08
CA GLY A 133 22.73 17.80 3.61
C GLY A 133 23.56 16.75 2.84
N ASN A 134 23.64 15.53 3.37
CA ASN A 134 24.40 14.42 2.79
C ASN A 134 23.46 13.31 2.26
N ARG A 135 23.99 12.10 2.02
CA ARG A 135 23.24 10.96 1.45
C ARG A 135 23.34 9.72 2.36
N LEU A 136 23.44 9.93 3.67
CA LEU A 136 23.52 8.87 4.67
C LEU A 136 22.17 8.18 4.83
N GLN A 137 22.18 6.84 4.86
CA GLN A 137 21.02 5.98 5.10
C GLN A 137 21.09 5.25 6.45
N GLU A 138 22.29 5.14 7.01
CA GLU A 138 22.56 4.67 8.36
C GLU A 138 23.82 5.36 8.92
N PHE A 139 24.05 5.25 10.22
CA PHE A 139 25.27 5.74 10.87
C PHE A 139 26.34 4.63 10.91
N PRO A 140 27.65 4.94 10.93
CA PRO A 140 28.70 3.93 11.01
C PRO A 140 28.60 3.03 12.25
N LYS A 141 28.24 1.76 12.03
CA LYS A 141 28.14 0.74 13.07
C LYS A 141 29.50 0.59 13.78
N HIS A 142 29.49 0.50 15.10
CA HIS A 142 30.68 0.41 15.97
C HIS A 142 31.60 1.66 15.97
N LEU A 143 31.16 2.80 15.44
CA LEU A 143 31.86 4.07 15.67
C LEU A 143 31.52 4.61 17.06
N GLU A 144 32.51 4.61 17.95
CA GLU A 144 32.42 5.15 19.31
C GLU A 144 33.04 6.55 19.37
N LEU A 145 32.27 7.51 19.90
CA LEU A 145 32.68 8.91 20.05
C LEU A 145 32.27 9.38 21.46
N PRO A 146 33.12 9.14 22.49
CA PRO A 146 32.71 9.23 23.90
C PRO A 146 32.44 10.67 24.37
N ALA A 147 32.99 11.68 23.68
CA ALA A 147 32.74 13.09 23.97
C ALA A 147 31.49 13.67 23.28
N LEU A 148 30.90 12.98 22.29
CA LEU A 148 29.93 13.60 21.37
C LEU A 148 28.60 13.93 22.05
N ARG A 149 28.28 15.23 22.11
CA ARG A 149 27.05 15.78 22.71
C ARG A 149 26.05 16.29 21.68
N TYR A 150 26.52 16.82 20.56
CA TYR A 150 25.69 17.34 19.47
C TYR A 150 25.95 16.59 18.17
N LEU A 151 24.88 16.13 17.50
CA LEU A 151 24.94 15.53 16.17
C LEU A 151 23.83 16.09 15.28
N ASP A 152 24.22 16.64 14.13
CA ASP A 152 23.30 17.03 13.06
C ASP A 152 23.37 16.04 11.90
N LEU A 153 22.27 15.35 11.65
CA LEU A 153 22.05 14.45 10.52
C LEU A 153 20.92 14.96 9.62
N SER A 154 20.53 16.23 9.72
CA SER A 154 19.37 16.77 8.97
C SER A 154 19.61 16.75 7.46
N ASP A 155 18.55 16.74 6.64
CA ASP A 155 18.65 16.68 5.16
C ASP A 155 19.54 15.49 4.69
N ASN A 156 19.17 14.29 5.13
CA ASN A 156 19.78 13.01 4.76
C ASN A 156 18.68 11.98 4.42
N GLN A 157 19.06 10.71 4.24
CA GLN A 157 18.18 9.62 3.83
C GLN A 157 18.06 8.52 4.91
N MET A 158 18.21 8.86 6.20
CA MET A 158 18.33 7.87 7.28
C MET A 158 17.11 6.93 7.36
N GLU A 159 17.39 5.62 7.31
CA GLU A 159 16.41 4.52 7.42
C GLU A 159 16.60 3.71 8.72
N ASP A 160 17.84 3.41 9.13
CA ASP A 160 18.12 2.62 10.36
C ASP A 160 18.74 3.45 11.51
N VAL A 161 17.87 3.89 12.43
CA VAL A 161 18.26 4.55 13.68
C VAL A 161 18.97 3.65 14.69
N THR A 162 18.91 2.31 14.56
CA THR A 162 19.53 1.40 15.55
C THR A 162 21.05 1.44 15.50
N THR A 163 21.62 1.91 14.39
CA THR A 163 23.05 2.17 14.21
C THR A 163 23.63 3.22 15.16
N LEU A 164 22.82 4.16 15.65
CA LEU A 164 23.27 5.24 16.55
C LEU A 164 23.52 4.77 18.01
N LYS A 165 23.29 3.50 18.34
CA LYS A 165 23.38 2.93 19.70
C LYS A 165 24.74 3.11 20.40
N SER A 166 25.83 3.32 19.66
CA SER A 166 27.16 3.58 20.23
C SER A 166 27.27 4.97 20.86
N LEU A 167 26.48 5.95 20.43
CA LEU A 167 26.59 7.36 20.82
C LEU A 167 25.93 7.65 22.18
N ARG A 168 26.27 6.88 23.22
CA ARG A 168 25.63 6.95 24.54
C ARG A 168 25.77 8.31 25.23
N ALA A 169 26.76 9.11 24.87
CA ALA A 169 27.00 10.45 25.41
C ALA A 169 26.14 11.55 24.78
N LEU A 170 25.39 11.25 23.71
CA LEU A 170 24.69 12.26 22.91
C LEU A 170 23.52 12.91 23.68
N GLU A 171 23.46 14.24 23.66
CA GLU A 171 22.50 15.06 24.40
C GLU A 171 21.54 15.82 23.46
N GLU A 172 22.03 16.27 22.30
CA GLU A 172 21.26 16.89 21.22
C GLU A 172 21.44 16.13 19.89
N LEU A 173 20.33 15.76 19.26
CA LEU A 173 20.27 15.12 17.94
C LEU A 173 19.29 15.87 17.03
N LYS A 174 19.73 16.21 15.81
CA LYS A 174 18.83 16.70 14.76
C LYS A 174 18.79 15.70 13.61
N MET A 175 17.58 15.35 13.21
CA MET A 175 17.25 14.40 12.14
C MET A 175 16.18 15.00 11.21
N ASP A 176 16.04 16.33 11.17
CA ASP A 176 15.04 17.01 10.34
C ASP A 176 15.22 16.68 8.84
N ASP A 177 14.12 16.71 8.10
CA ASP A 177 14.00 16.31 6.68
C ASP A 177 14.47 14.86 6.31
N ASN A 178 14.82 14.01 7.28
CA ASN A 178 15.05 12.57 7.02
C ASN A 178 13.71 11.84 6.81
N LEU A 179 13.38 11.59 5.54
CA LEU A 179 12.03 11.18 5.12
C LEU A 179 11.49 9.89 5.74
N TYR A 180 12.34 8.90 6.03
CA TYR A 180 11.90 7.55 6.39
C TYR A 180 11.72 7.34 7.90
N ILE A 181 12.15 8.30 8.72
CA ILE A 181 12.06 8.25 10.17
C ILE A 181 10.59 8.32 10.61
N THR A 182 10.09 7.25 11.23
CA THR A 182 8.73 7.18 11.75
C THR A 182 8.65 7.55 13.24
N VAL A 183 7.42 7.68 13.76
CA VAL A 183 7.18 7.83 15.21
C VAL A 183 7.74 6.64 16.00
N SER A 184 7.71 5.43 15.43
CA SER A 184 8.35 4.25 16.04
C SER A 184 9.87 4.41 16.13
N ASP A 185 10.52 5.03 15.14
CA ASP A 185 11.97 5.21 15.12
C ASP A 185 12.45 6.28 16.09
N ASN A 186 11.66 7.34 16.28
CA ASN A 186 11.88 8.31 17.35
C ASN A 186 11.83 7.63 18.73
N TYR A 187 10.90 6.70 18.94
CA TYR A 187 10.80 5.97 20.20
C TYR A 187 11.96 4.96 20.38
N LYS A 188 12.46 4.36 19.28
CA LYS A 188 13.73 3.60 19.31
C LYS A 188 14.89 4.49 19.75
N LEU A 189 15.07 5.67 19.12
CA LEU A 189 16.13 6.63 19.48
C LEU A 189 16.10 7.00 20.96
N PHE A 190 14.93 7.29 21.52
CA PHE A 190 14.77 7.63 22.94
C PHE A 190 15.22 6.53 23.91
N VAL A 191 15.07 5.25 23.52
CA VAL A 191 15.53 4.09 24.31
C VAL A 191 17.00 3.76 24.05
N LEU A 192 17.51 4.00 22.84
CA LEU A 192 18.90 3.73 22.44
C LEU A 192 19.89 4.76 22.97
N LEU A 193 19.48 6.02 23.07
CA LEU A 193 20.30 7.15 23.48
C LEU A 193 19.86 7.62 24.88
N PRO A 194 20.49 7.14 25.97
CA PRO A 194 20.02 7.37 27.33
C PRO A 194 20.18 8.82 27.79
N ASN A 195 21.18 9.54 27.29
CA ASN A 195 21.45 10.94 27.63
C ASN A 195 20.76 11.96 26.72
N LEU A 196 20.02 11.50 25.70
CA LEU A 196 19.34 12.41 24.77
C LEU A 196 18.27 13.24 25.50
N ARG A 197 18.39 14.56 25.39
CA ARG A 197 17.50 15.58 25.96
C ARG A 197 16.81 16.37 24.88
N ILE A 198 17.56 16.81 23.86
CA ILE A 198 17.05 17.64 22.75
C ILE A 198 16.99 16.81 21.48
N TYR A 199 15.82 16.78 20.82
CA TYR A 199 15.62 16.14 19.54
C TYR A 199 14.88 17.09 18.58
N ASN A 200 15.44 17.31 17.38
CA ASN A 200 14.95 18.26 16.37
C ASN A 200 14.59 19.64 16.99
N SER A 201 15.56 20.19 17.76
CA SER A 201 15.47 21.47 18.48
C SER A 201 14.35 21.56 19.55
N LYS A 202 13.86 20.43 20.08
CA LYS A 202 12.85 20.37 21.15
C LYS A 202 13.31 19.50 22.32
N ASP A 203 12.99 19.89 23.54
CA ASP A 203 13.16 19.01 24.71
C ASP A 203 12.21 17.81 24.59
N VAL A 204 12.78 16.60 24.68
CA VAL A 204 12.07 15.32 24.67
C VAL A 204 12.32 14.52 25.96
N THR A 205 13.01 15.06 26.95
CA THR A 205 13.47 14.37 28.17
C THR A 205 12.34 13.64 28.89
N ALA A 206 11.18 14.29 29.06
CA ALA A 206 10.01 13.67 29.70
C ALA A 206 9.44 12.48 28.87
N THR A 207 9.27 12.65 27.56
CA THR A 207 8.81 11.61 26.64
C THR A 207 9.79 10.45 26.58
N ALA A 208 11.10 10.75 26.52
CA ALA A 208 12.15 9.76 26.44
C ALA A 208 12.24 8.95 27.73
N ASN A 209 12.17 9.58 28.90
CA ASN A 209 12.11 8.89 30.19
C ASN A 209 10.83 8.02 30.30
N HIS A 210 9.68 8.48 29.79
CA HIS A 210 8.49 7.63 29.73
C HIS A 210 8.73 6.36 28.88
N MET A 211 9.42 6.45 27.74
CA MET A 211 9.72 5.27 26.90
C MET A 211 10.80 4.36 27.52
N ARG A 212 11.84 4.94 28.12
CA ARG A 212 12.95 4.24 28.80
C ARG A 212 12.44 3.41 29.98
N TYR A 213 11.58 4.00 30.81
CA TYR A 213 11.12 3.41 32.07
C TYR A 213 9.67 2.90 31.95
N VAL A 214 8.66 3.79 32.05
CA VAL A 214 7.24 3.43 32.21
C VAL A 214 6.70 2.52 31.10
N TYR A 215 6.99 2.85 29.84
CA TYR A 215 6.52 2.06 28.68
C TYR A 215 7.26 0.72 28.59
N SER A 216 8.59 0.73 28.77
CA SER A 216 9.41 -0.49 28.76
C SER A 216 9.02 -1.46 29.89
N ASP A 217 8.67 -0.93 31.06
CA ASP A 217 8.21 -1.75 32.18
C ASP A 217 6.83 -2.37 31.92
N ASN A 218 5.85 -1.60 31.41
CA ASN A 218 4.54 -2.16 31.06
C ASN A 218 4.63 -3.25 29.98
N LEU A 219 5.58 -3.13 29.04
CA LEU A 219 5.91 -4.19 28.10
C LEU A 219 6.52 -5.41 28.81
N ARG A 220 7.46 -5.22 29.74
CA ARG A 220 8.07 -6.29 30.54
C ARG A 220 7.03 -7.04 31.37
N THR A 221 6.09 -6.37 32.05
CA THR A 221 5.02 -7.04 32.80
C THR A 221 4.17 -7.94 31.90
N ARG A 222 3.73 -7.41 30.75
CA ARG A 222 2.91 -8.16 29.76
C ARG A 222 3.67 -9.35 29.17
N MET A 223 4.96 -9.17 28.90
CA MET A 223 5.85 -10.20 28.36
C MET A 223 6.09 -11.32 29.37
N ILE A 224 6.30 -11.01 30.65
CA ILE A 224 6.43 -12.01 31.73
C ILE A 224 5.13 -12.81 31.85
N ALA A 225 3.96 -12.18 31.79
CA ALA A 225 2.67 -12.89 31.80
C ALA A 225 2.46 -13.81 30.58
N VAL A 226 3.11 -13.55 29.43
CA VAL A 226 3.14 -14.47 28.28
C VAL A 226 4.11 -15.63 28.51
N TRP A 227 5.25 -15.39 29.18
CA TRP A 227 6.19 -16.43 29.60
C TRP A 227 5.51 -17.39 30.59
N GLU A 228 5.06 -16.89 31.74
CA GLU A 228 4.46 -17.69 32.83
C GLU A 228 3.25 -18.54 32.38
N ARG A 229 2.53 -18.09 31.34
CA ARG A 229 1.37 -18.79 30.78
C ARG A 229 1.72 -19.92 29.81
N SER A 230 2.89 -19.91 29.17
CA SER A 230 3.13 -20.75 27.98
C SER A 230 4.58 -21.21 27.77
N PHE A 231 5.51 -20.83 28.63
CA PHE A 231 6.93 -21.14 28.50
C PHE A 231 7.55 -21.51 29.85
N SER A 232 8.60 -22.33 29.80
CA SER A 232 9.45 -22.68 30.94
C SER A 232 10.87 -22.92 30.43
N LEU A 233 11.86 -22.93 31.31
CA LEU A 233 13.20 -23.38 30.96
C LEU A 233 13.18 -24.87 30.55
N PRO A 234 14.05 -25.32 29.63
CA PRO A 234 14.15 -26.73 29.26
C PRO A 234 15.02 -27.49 30.27
N ASP A 235 14.61 -28.70 30.65
CA ASP A 235 15.40 -29.61 31.48
C ASP A 235 15.91 -30.81 30.63
N PRO A 236 17.21 -31.18 30.69
CA PRO A 236 18.32 -30.32 31.05
C PRO A 236 18.49 -29.16 30.07
N VAL A 237 19.05 -28.05 30.55
CA VAL A 237 19.34 -26.85 29.78
C VAL A 237 20.49 -27.12 28.80
N SER A 238 20.19 -27.10 27.50
CA SER A 238 21.22 -27.14 26.44
C SER A 238 21.10 -25.94 25.50
N ALA A 239 22.22 -25.50 24.93
CA ALA A 239 22.29 -24.31 24.07
C ALA A 239 21.34 -24.39 22.85
N GLU A 240 21.17 -25.58 22.27
CA GLU A 240 20.25 -25.82 21.15
C GLU A 240 18.78 -25.66 21.57
N LYS A 241 18.40 -26.25 22.71
CA LYS A 241 17.05 -26.09 23.29
C LYS A 241 16.78 -24.62 23.65
N LEU A 242 17.77 -23.92 24.22
CA LEU A 242 17.69 -22.48 24.51
C LEU A 242 17.48 -21.64 23.25
N SER A 243 18.23 -21.89 22.16
CA SER A 243 18.06 -21.14 20.91
C SER A 243 16.68 -21.37 20.26
N SER A 244 16.14 -22.59 20.37
CA SER A 244 14.76 -22.90 19.93
C SER A 244 13.72 -22.19 20.81
N LEU A 245 13.90 -22.24 22.13
CA LEU A 245 13.04 -21.57 23.10
C LEU A 245 13.03 -20.04 22.93
N GLU A 246 14.19 -19.42 22.71
CA GLU A 246 14.30 -17.98 22.44
C GLU A 246 13.46 -17.59 21.22
N LYS A 247 13.63 -18.28 20.09
CA LYS A 247 12.88 -18.00 18.85
C LYS A 247 11.37 -18.12 19.06
N ASN A 248 10.93 -19.17 19.76
CA ASN A 248 9.52 -19.41 20.04
C ASN A 248 8.93 -18.37 21.01
N PHE A 249 9.63 -18.04 22.09
CA PHE A 249 9.22 -17.04 23.07
C PHE A 249 9.19 -15.62 22.48
N VAL A 250 10.24 -15.21 21.75
CA VAL A 250 10.30 -13.92 21.06
C VAL A 250 9.16 -13.79 20.03
N SER A 251 8.88 -14.85 19.27
CA SER A 251 7.78 -14.87 18.30
C SER A 251 6.42 -14.70 19.00
N ALA A 252 6.14 -15.51 20.03
CA ALA A 252 4.90 -15.43 20.78
C ALA A 252 4.71 -14.08 21.49
N ALA A 253 5.76 -13.55 22.13
CA ALA A 253 5.73 -12.24 22.77
C ALA A 253 5.45 -11.11 21.77
N ARG A 254 6.10 -11.10 20.60
CA ARG A 254 5.85 -10.13 19.52
C ARG A 254 4.44 -10.17 18.95
N GLN A 255 3.73 -11.30 19.05
CA GLN A 255 2.34 -11.44 18.58
C GLN A 255 1.31 -11.08 19.67
N GLN A 256 1.55 -11.52 20.91
CA GLN A 256 0.61 -11.41 22.03
C GLN A 256 0.71 -10.08 22.79
N VAL A 257 1.91 -9.52 22.94
CA VAL A 257 2.11 -8.26 23.69
C VAL A 257 1.73 -7.06 22.82
N LYS A 258 0.47 -6.62 22.97
CA LYS A 258 -0.05 -5.39 22.36
C LYS A 258 -0.17 -4.28 23.42
N PHE A 259 0.41 -3.12 23.12
CA PHE A 259 0.37 -1.90 23.94
C PHE A 259 0.64 -0.67 23.06
N GLY A 260 0.06 0.48 23.43
CA GLY A 260 0.14 1.73 22.66
C GLY A 260 -0.73 1.78 21.39
N PRO A 261 -0.77 2.95 20.70
CA PRO A 261 -1.47 3.12 19.43
C PRO A 261 -0.76 2.40 18.27
N SER A 262 -1.47 2.18 17.15
CA SER A 262 -0.96 1.48 15.96
C SER A 262 0.31 2.10 15.37
N SER A 263 0.49 3.42 15.45
CA SER A 263 1.67 4.16 14.98
C SER A 263 2.99 3.80 15.71
N VAL A 264 2.92 3.15 16.87
CA VAL A 264 4.08 2.67 17.64
C VAL A 264 4.15 1.14 17.74
N ALA A 265 3.37 0.43 16.93
CA ALA A 265 3.31 -1.03 16.95
C ALA A 265 4.66 -1.70 16.62
N ASP A 266 5.46 -1.10 15.74
CA ASP A 266 6.77 -1.66 15.37
C ASP A 266 7.86 -1.34 16.40
N PHE A 267 7.82 -0.17 17.05
CA PHE A 267 8.59 0.08 18.28
C PHE A 267 8.23 -0.92 19.38
N THR A 268 6.92 -1.19 19.58
CA THR A 268 6.44 -2.14 20.59
C THR A 268 6.97 -3.55 20.33
N LYS A 269 6.83 -4.08 19.10
CA LYS A 269 7.41 -5.40 18.71
C LYS A 269 8.92 -5.45 18.94
N TRP A 270 9.64 -4.39 18.52
CA TRP A 270 11.09 -4.28 18.63
C TRP A 270 11.56 -4.25 20.10
N ARG A 271 10.90 -3.47 20.97
CA ARG A 271 11.26 -3.38 22.39
C ARG A 271 10.90 -4.66 23.15
N VAL A 272 9.77 -5.30 22.82
CA VAL A 272 9.40 -6.62 23.37
C VAL A 272 10.43 -7.69 22.99
N GLU A 273 10.94 -7.71 21.76
CA GLU A 273 12.00 -8.64 21.37
C GLU A 273 13.28 -8.46 22.19
N ILE A 274 13.70 -7.21 22.39
CA ILE A 274 14.88 -6.89 23.21
C ILE A 274 14.65 -7.33 24.66
N LEU A 275 13.50 -6.98 25.25
CA LEU A 275 13.15 -7.36 26.63
C LEU A 275 13.07 -8.88 26.82
N ALA A 276 12.58 -9.62 25.82
CA ALA A 276 12.49 -11.08 25.87
C ALA A 276 13.88 -11.74 25.83
N LYS A 277 14.80 -11.20 25.02
CA LYS A 277 16.20 -11.64 24.94
C LYS A 277 17.04 -11.20 26.14
N GLU A 278 16.66 -10.14 26.84
CA GLU A 278 17.23 -9.75 28.15
C GLU A 278 16.72 -10.71 29.24
N TYR A 279 15.40 -10.94 29.30
CA TYR A 279 14.76 -11.78 30.31
C TYR A 279 15.19 -13.25 30.25
N LEU A 280 15.26 -13.85 29.07
CA LEU A 280 15.70 -15.25 28.92
C LEU A 280 17.14 -15.46 29.39
N ARG A 281 18.04 -14.48 29.20
CA ARG A 281 19.41 -14.53 29.74
C ARG A 281 19.43 -14.48 31.26
N SER A 282 18.67 -13.56 31.86
CA SER A 282 18.51 -13.49 33.33
C SER A 282 17.79 -14.71 33.97
N LEU A 283 17.32 -15.67 33.17
CA LEU A 283 16.80 -16.97 33.61
C LEU A 283 17.76 -18.14 33.31
N ALA A 284 18.76 -17.94 32.45
CA ALA A 284 19.72 -18.97 32.02
C ALA A 284 21.10 -18.80 32.69
N GLU A 285 21.44 -17.58 33.11
CA GLU A 285 22.55 -17.28 34.01
C GLU A 285 22.21 -17.81 35.41
N PRO A 286 23.08 -18.65 36.04
CA PRO A 286 22.90 -19.01 37.44
C PRO A 286 23.05 -17.76 38.30
N LYS A 287 22.34 -17.71 39.43
CA LYS A 287 22.66 -16.73 40.47
C LYS A 287 23.96 -17.12 41.13
N GLU A 288 25.00 -16.32 40.92
CA GLU A 288 26.07 -16.20 41.89
C GLU A 288 25.51 -15.38 43.05
N ASP A 289 25.15 -16.05 44.15
CA ASP A 289 24.80 -15.39 45.39
C ASP A 289 26.10 -14.84 45.99
N SER A 290 26.35 -13.54 45.78
CA SER A 290 27.50 -12.84 46.34
C SER A 290 27.26 -12.54 47.83
N ASP A 291 27.77 -13.40 48.69
CA ASP A 291 27.99 -13.06 50.10
C ASP A 291 28.98 -11.89 50.18
N ASP A 292 28.55 -10.77 50.77
CA ASP A 292 29.42 -9.68 51.22
C ASP A 292 29.05 -9.36 52.68
N GLU A 293 30.05 -9.42 53.56
CA GLU A 293 29.84 -9.38 55.01
C GLU A 293 29.56 -7.96 55.54
N ALA A 294 28.90 -7.89 56.70
CA ALA A 294 28.59 -6.61 57.34
C ALA A 294 29.85 -5.94 57.93
N GLN A 295 30.02 -4.65 57.64
CA GLN A 295 30.77 -3.74 58.51
C GLN A 295 29.86 -2.61 58.98
N THR A 296 29.75 -2.48 60.30
CA THR A 296 28.94 -1.48 61.00
C THR A 296 29.79 -0.32 61.47
N GLU A 297 29.39 0.91 61.16
CA GLU A 297 29.61 2.05 62.05
C GLU A 297 28.26 2.78 62.25
N ASN A 298 28.06 3.33 63.45
CA ASN A 298 26.79 3.89 63.89
C ASN A 298 26.76 5.42 63.75
N ASN A 299 25.55 5.99 63.63
CA ASN A 299 24.99 6.85 64.69
C ASN A 299 23.60 7.39 64.28
N ASP A 300 22.58 6.84 64.94
CA ASP A 300 21.40 7.49 65.51
C ASP A 300 20.88 8.82 64.93
N ASP A 301 19.66 8.77 64.39
CA ASP A 301 18.49 9.39 65.05
C ASP A 301 17.18 8.70 64.61
N ALA A 302 16.14 8.65 65.46
CA ALA A 302 14.99 7.73 65.31
C ALA A 302 13.71 8.23 66.05
N PRO A 303 12.53 7.53 66.08
CA PRO A 303 12.14 6.27 65.44
C PRO A 303 10.80 6.37 64.62
N PRO A 304 9.76 5.50 64.72
CA PRO A 304 9.32 4.62 63.62
C PRO A 304 7.83 4.88 63.17
N ALA A 305 7.09 4.07 62.38
CA ALA A 305 7.25 2.68 61.93
C ALA A 305 6.45 2.35 60.63
N GLU A 306 6.93 1.34 59.88
CA GLU A 306 6.26 0.12 59.34
C GLU A 306 4.79 0.12 58.80
N SER A 307 4.37 -0.79 57.90
CA SER A 307 4.80 -2.19 57.70
C SER A 307 4.64 -2.73 56.27
N SER A 308 5.14 -3.96 56.01
CA SER A 308 5.10 -4.66 54.72
C SER A 308 4.51 -6.10 54.82
N PRO A 309 4.00 -6.72 53.73
CA PRO A 309 3.25 -7.98 53.78
C PRO A 309 4.03 -9.24 53.32
N ARG A 310 3.66 -10.46 53.78
CA ARG A 310 4.23 -11.75 53.27
C ARG A 310 3.32 -13.01 53.45
N LYS A 311 3.17 -13.79 52.35
CA LYS A 311 3.01 -15.29 52.24
C LYS A 311 1.74 -15.95 52.86
N SER A 312 1.20 -17.11 52.45
CA SER A 312 1.27 -18.02 51.25
C SER A 312 0.02 -18.99 51.28
N SER A 313 -0.16 -20.21 50.73
CA SER A 313 0.63 -21.23 49.97
C SER A 313 -0.23 -22.42 49.45
N LEU A 314 0.21 -23.09 48.37
CA LEU A 314 0.09 -24.55 48.01
C LEU A 314 -1.18 -25.22 47.37
N ARG A 315 -0.84 -26.29 46.62
CA ARG A 315 -1.53 -27.33 45.78
C ARG A 315 -2.64 -28.19 46.45
N LEU A 316 -3.41 -29.11 45.79
CA LEU A 316 -4.04 -29.31 44.44
C LEU A 316 -4.87 -30.65 44.42
N LYS A 317 -6.02 -30.69 43.69
CA LYS A 317 -6.72 -31.90 43.09
C LYS A 317 -7.35 -32.99 44.03
N PRO A 318 -8.27 -33.88 43.55
CA PRO A 318 -9.24 -33.79 42.43
C PRO A 318 -10.67 -34.43 42.67
N LEU A 319 -11.54 -34.34 41.62
CA LEU A 319 -12.66 -35.24 41.20
C LEU A 319 -14.11 -35.12 41.77
N THR A 320 -15.06 -35.33 40.83
CA THR A 320 -16.50 -35.73 40.92
C THR A 320 -17.56 -34.86 41.63
N GLY A 321 -18.76 -34.77 41.03
CA GLY A 321 -20.03 -34.75 41.80
C GLY A 321 -21.03 -33.58 41.62
N THR A 322 -21.87 -33.65 40.58
CA THR A 322 -23.33 -33.33 40.56
C THR A 322 -23.95 -32.15 41.37
N GLN A 323 -24.62 -31.24 40.64
CA GLN A 323 -25.76 -30.37 40.99
C GLN A 323 -26.03 -29.86 42.43
N SER A 324 -26.03 -28.51 42.55
CA SER A 324 -27.00 -27.67 43.30
C SER A 324 -26.85 -27.43 44.82
N ARG A 325 -27.45 -26.27 45.24
CA ARG A 325 -28.11 -25.97 46.54
C ARG A 325 -27.49 -24.94 47.51
N MET A 326 -28.02 -23.72 47.42
CA MET A 326 -28.47 -22.79 48.51
C MET A 326 -27.53 -22.13 49.54
N SER A 327 -27.89 -20.86 49.78
CA SER A 327 -27.58 -19.92 50.86
C SER A 327 -28.06 -20.31 52.28
N PRO A 328 -27.51 -19.63 53.31
CA PRO A 328 -28.21 -18.80 54.32
C PRO A 328 -27.91 -17.29 54.09
N GLN A 329 -28.46 -16.24 54.75
CA GLN A 329 -29.65 -15.90 55.57
C GLN A 329 -29.85 -14.34 55.42
N LYS A 330 -31.02 -13.67 55.55
CA LYS A 330 -31.97 -13.39 56.68
C LYS A 330 -31.38 -12.53 57.83
N PRO A 331 -32.15 -11.64 58.50
CA PRO A 331 -33.60 -11.70 58.85
C PRO A 331 -34.44 -10.41 58.52
N LYS A 332 -35.77 -10.25 58.78
CA LYS A 332 -36.88 -11.09 59.33
C LYS A 332 -38.29 -10.59 58.91
N ARG A 333 -39.34 -11.40 59.21
CA ARG A 333 -40.78 -11.28 58.88
C ARG A 333 -41.10 -11.53 57.38
N GLY A 334 -42.33 -11.88 56.96
CA GLY A 334 -43.54 -12.26 57.71
C GLY A 334 -44.60 -12.95 56.79
N PRO A 335 -45.60 -13.69 57.31
CA PRO A 335 -46.60 -14.45 56.53
C PRO A 335 -48.04 -13.85 56.63
N SER A 336 -49.12 -14.31 55.96
CA SER A 336 -49.42 -15.59 55.28
C SER A 336 -50.35 -15.44 54.04
N THR A 337 -50.52 -16.54 53.28
CA THR A 337 -51.40 -16.75 52.09
C THR A 337 -52.78 -17.36 52.51
N PRO A 338 -53.70 -17.97 51.68
CA PRO A 338 -53.68 -18.26 50.21
C PRO A 338 -55.02 -18.23 49.38
N ASN A 339 -54.89 -18.27 48.03
CA ASN A 339 -55.82 -18.83 47.00
C ASN A 339 -57.19 -18.12 46.74
N LYS A 340 -57.95 -18.32 45.63
CA LYS A 340 -57.94 -19.33 44.52
C LYS A 340 -58.65 -18.83 43.21
N ALA A 341 -58.25 -19.38 42.05
CA ALA A 341 -59.00 -19.66 40.79
C ALA A 341 -59.89 -18.63 40.00
N GLU A 342 -59.45 -18.34 38.76
CA GLU A 342 -60.13 -18.50 37.43
C GLU A 342 -61.44 -17.79 36.96
N THR A 343 -61.53 -17.68 35.61
CA THR A 343 -62.72 -17.58 34.69
C THR A 343 -63.47 -16.25 34.41
N ARG A 344 -63.03 -15.58 33.33
CA ARG A 344 -63.78 -15.23 32.08
C ARG A 344 -65.24 -14.71 32.13
N ALA A 345 -65.44 -13.50 31.62
CA ALA A 345 -66.70 -12.99 31.01
C ALA A 345 -66.39 -12.03 29.84
N GLU A 346 -67.35 -11.70 28.97
CA GLU A 346 -67.07 -11.25 27.59
C GLU A 346 -67.85 -10.01 27.06
N THR A 347 -67.10 -9.06 26.45
CA THR A 347 -67.54 -8.05 25.44
C THR A 347 -68.53 -6.93 25.90
N PRO A 348 -68.94 -5.95 25.04
CA PRO A 348 -68.39 -5.49 23.74
C PRO A 348 -68.16 -3.97 23.62
N ARG A 349 -67.39 -3.54 22.60
CA ARG A 349 -67.89 -2.63 21.53
C ARG A 349 -66.94 -2.50 20.34
N ARG A 350 -67.48 -2.69 19.13
CA ARG A 350 -66.79 -2.52 17.83
C ARG A 350 -66.89 -1.07 17.37
N SER A 351 -65.77 -0.38 17.15
CA SER A 351 -65.71 0.86 16.36
C SER A 351 -64.32 1.14 15.78
N ALA A 352 -63.25 0.91 16.53
CA ALA A 352 -61.88 1.27 16.13
C ALA A 352 -61.29 0.47 14.93
N LYS A 353 -61.63 -0.83 14.80
CA LYS A 353 -60.92 -1.75 13.88
C LYS A 353 -61.11 -1.49 12.37
N VAL A 354 -62.07 -0.67 11.95
CA VAL A 354 -62.35 -0.44 10.50
C VAL A 354 -61.45 0.64 9.88
N LYS A 355 -60.90 1.57 10.68
CA LYS A 355 -59.97 2.60 10.16
C LYS A 355 -58.55 2.07 9.99
N GLN A 356 -58.01 1.37 11.00
CA GLN A 356 -56.64 0.84 10.99
C GLN A 356 -56.36 -0.12 9.82
N VAL A 357 -57.33 -0.95 9.41
CA VAL A 357 -57.17 -1.85 8.26
C VAL A 357 -57.00 -1.06 6.96
N LYS A 358 -57.81 -0.01 6.73
CA LYS A 358 -57.72 0.81 5.52
C LYS A 358 -56.42 1.62 5.45
N GLU A 359 -55.92 2.10 6.59
CA GLU A 359 -54.63 2.80 6.66
C GLU A 359 -53.45 1.85 6.43
N ALA A 360 -53.52 0.60 6.92
CA ALA A 360 -52.54 -0.44 6.61
C ALA A 360 -52.56 -0.83 5.12
N GLU A 361 -53.74 -1.09 4.55
CA GLU A 361 -53.92 -1.38 3.12
C GLU A 361 -53.45 -0.22 2.22
N GLN A 362 -53.69 1.03 2.61
CA GLN A 362 -53.19 2.19 1.87
C GLN A 362 -51.66 2.32 1.94
N ASN A 363 -51.04 2.06 3.10
CA ASN A 363 -49.58 2.05 3.22
C ASN A 363 -48.94 0.88 2.45
N GLU A 364 -49.53 -0.33 2.48
CA GLU A 364 -49.13 -1.45 1.62
C GLU A 364 -49.23 -1.08 0.15
N ASN A 365 -50.33 -0.47 -0.29
CA ASN A 365 -50.50 -0.06 -1.68
C ASN A 365 -49.56 1.08 -2.10
N LEU A 366 -49.22 2.01 -1.20
CA LEU A 366 -48.16 3.00 -1.44
C LEU A 366 -46.78 2.35 -1.54
N SER A 367 -46.48 1.38 -0.67
CA SER A 367 -45.25 0.58 -0.68
C SER A 367 -45.12 -0.20 -2.00
N ARG A 368 -46.14 -0.96 -2.38
CA ARG A 368 -46.18 -1.71 -3.65
C ARG A 368 -46.09 -0.81 -4.88
N LYS A 369 -46.73 0.38 -4.87
CA LYS A 369 -46.58 1.39 -5.94
C LYS A 369 -45.14 1.94 -6.01
N LYS A 370 -44.52 2.29 -4.88
CA LYS A 370 -43.11 2.73 -4.82
C LYS A 370 -42.14 1.63 -5.29
N ALA A 371 -42.34 0.39 -4.87
CA ALA A 371 -41.54 -0.76 -5.30
C ALA A 371 -41.66 -1.00 -6.82
N LYS A 372 -42.89 -0.98 -7.37
CA LYS A 372 -43.15 -1.15 -8.80
C LYS A 372 -42.57 0.01 -9.64
N ALA A 373 -42.61 1.24 -9.12
CA ALA A 373 -41.95 2.39 -9.75
C ALA A 373 -40.41 2.25 -9.74
N ALA A 374 -39.81 1.85 -8.62
CA ALA A 374 -38.36 1.61 -8.51
C ALA A 374 -37.88 0.40 -9.34
N GLN A 375 -38.76 -0.57 -9.60
CA GLN A 375 -38.52 -1.68 -10.53
C GLN A 375 -38.54 -1.21 -11.99
N LEU A 376 -39.56 -0.43 -12.39
CA LEU A 376 -39.64 0.20 -13.71
C LEU A 376 -38.42 1.11 -13.98
N HIS A 377 -38.01 1.93 -13.01
CA HIS A 377 -36.86 2.82 -13.14
C HIS A 377 -35.56 2.02 -13.31
N ARG A 378 -35.35 0.92 -12.57
CA ARG A 378 -34.21 0.02 -12.79
C ARG A 378 -34.23 -0.61 -14.19
N TYR A 379 -35.38 -1.12 -14.64
CA TYR A 379 -35.50 -1.68 -16.00
C TYR A 379 -35.15 -0.66 -17.09
N ALA A 380 -35.53 0.60 -16.91
CA ALA A 380 -35.21 1.67 -17.86
C ALA A 380 -33.70 1.92 -18.03
N HIS A 381 -32.89 1.84 -16.95
CA HIS A 381 -31.43 1.89 -17.04
C HIS A 381 -30.83 0.59 -17.57
N VAL A 382 -31.31 -0.56 -17.07
CA VAL A 382 -30.71 -1.89 -17.34
C VAL A 382 -30.96 -2.38 -18.77
N LEU A 383 -32.08 -2.04 -19.41
CA LEU A 383 -32.39 -2.47 -20.79
C LEU A 383 -31.40 -1.94 -21.86
N PRO A 384 -31.03 -0.64 -21.90
CA PRO A 384 -29.96 -0.13 -22.77
C PRO A 384 -28.62 -0.85 -22.57
N ILE A 385 -28.22 -1.08 -21.31
CA ILE A 385 -26.99 -1.80 -20.95
C ILE A 385 -27.02 -3.23 -21.51
N ILE A 386 -28.12 -3.95 -21.27
CA ILE A 386 -28.39 -5.28 -21.83
C ILE A 386 -28.28 -5.28 -23.35
N LYS A 387 -28.81 -4.26 -24.04
CA LYS A 387 -28.85 -4.16 -25.50
C LYS A 387 -27.51 -3.77 -26.13
N ALA A 388 -26.67 -3.01 -25.41
CA ALA A 388 -25.32 -2.69 -25.85
C ALA A 388 -24.40 -3.93 -25.77
N CYS A 389 -24.49 -4.67 -24.66
CA CYS A 389 -23.60 -5.79 -24.35
C CYS A 389 -24.15 -7.17 -24.77
N SER A 390 -25.34 -7.29 -25.34
CA SER A 390 -25.94 -8.57 -25.77
C SER A 390 -25.15 -9.33 -26.85
N LYS A 391 -24.16 -8.67 -27.47
CA LYS A 391 -23.26 -9.26 -28.48
C LYS A 391 -22.16 -10.13 -27.86
N THR A 392 -21.84 -9.96 -26.58
CA THR A 392 -20.75 -10.70 -25.91
C THR A 392 -21.29 -11.98 -25.27
N LYS A 393 -20.44 -13.01 -25.22
CA LYS A 393 -20.71 -14.29 -24.54
C LYS A 393 -19.70 -14.47 -23.40
N PRO A 394 -20.06 -15.23 -22.34
CA PRO A 394 -19.10 -15.68 -21.34
C PRO A 394 -17.89 -16.37 -21.99
N VAL A 395 -16.69 -16.10 -21.47
CA VAL A 395 -15.42 -16.64 -21.96
C VAL A 395 -14.97 -17.86 -21.15
N SER A 396 -14.23 -18.78 -21.77
CA SER A 396 -13.53 -19.84 -21.02
C SER A 396 -12.09 -19.41 -20.76
N LEU A 397 -11.76 -19.19 -19.48
CA LEU A 397 -10.41 -18.88 -19.02
C LEU A 397 -9.78 -20.12 -18.40
N LYS A 398 -8.55 -20.44 -18.84
CA LYS A 398 -7.67 -21.48 -18.28
C LYS A 398 -6.36 -20.87 -17.77
N PRO A 399 -5.79 -21.35 -16.66
CA PRO A 399 -4.44 -20.97 -16.23
C PRO A 399 -3.42 -21.25 -17.34
N LEU A 400 -2.47 -20.35 -17.54
CA LEU A 400 -1.41 -20.45 -18.53
C LEU A 400 -0.02 -20.35 -17.88
N HIS A 401 0.20 -19.34 -17.03
CA HIS A 401 1.50 -19.11 -16.37
C HIS A 401 1.33 -18.80 -14.87
N ALA A 402 2.36 -19.17 -14.09
CA ALA A 402 2.55 -18.76 -12.70
C ALA A 402 3.98 -18.26 -12.51
N LEU A 403 4.15 -16.98 -12.16
CA LEU A 403 5.43 -16.27 -12.28
C LEU A 403 5.83 -15.59 -10.95
N GLN A 404 6.95 -16.02 -10.38
CA GLN A 404 7.54 -15.45 -9.16
C GLN A 404 8.52 -14.30 -9.48
N CYS A 405 8.03 -13.27 -10.18
CA CYS A 405 8.90 -12.31 -10.86
C CYS A 405 9.43 -11.16 -10.00
N HIS A 406 8.89 -10.89 -8.80
CA HIS A 406 9.27 -9.73 -7.97
C HIS A 406 10.23 -10.06 -6.82
N SER A 407 10.73 -11.30 -6.72
CA SER A 407 11.58 -11.76 -5.61
C SER A 407 12.71 -10.80 -5.23
N LYS A 408 12.84 -10.55 -3.93
CA LYS A 408 14.00 -9.93 -3.30
C LYS A 408 15.25 -10.76 -3.63
N GLN A 409 16.30 -10.09 -4.11
CA GLN A 409 17.55 -10.73 -4.54
C GLN A 409 17.35 -11.85 -5.60
N ASP A 410 16.22 -11.82 -6.32
CA ASP A 410 15.78 -12.85 -7.27
C ASP A 410 15.69 -14.28 -6.70
N SER A 411 15.55 -14.43 -5.38
CA SER A 411 15.42 -15.72 -4.70
C SER A 411 14.12 -16.47 -5.03
N SER A 412 14.22 -17.78 -5.28
CA SER A 412 13.07 -18.69 -5.43
C SER A 412 12.27 -18.88 -4.13
N ASP A 413 12.84 -18.51 -2.99
CA ASP A 413 12.25 -18.76 -1.68
C ASP A 413 11.52 -17.54 -1.10
N ASP A 414 11.56 -16.40 -1.80
CA ASP A 414 10.81 -15.20 -1.43
C ASP A 414 9.32 -15.35 -1.78
N PHE A 415 8.54 -15.85 -0.82
CA PHE A 415 7.08 -15.77 -0.80
C PHE A 415 6.59 -14.67 0.18
N SER A 416 7.46 -13.71 0.52
CA SER A 416 7.19 -12.58 1.44
C SER A 416 6.85 -11.27 0.72
N THR A 417 7.22 -11.16 -0.55
CA THR A 417 7.02 -9.95 -1.36
C THR A 417 5.60 -9.90 -1.90
N GLN A 418 4.77 -9.05 -1.29
CA GLN A 418 3.40 -8.82 -1.74
C GLN A 418 3.39 -8.06 -3.09
N LEU A 419 2.49 -8.47 -3.98
CA LEU A 419 2.26 -7.83 -5.27
C LEU A 419 1.00 -6.96 -5.17
N TRP A 420 1.01 -5.75 -5.74
CA TRP A 420 0.03 -4.72 -5.38
C TRP A 420 -0.82 -4.20 -6.54
N ALA A 421 -0.24 -3.98 -7.72
CA ALA A 421 -0.98 -3.46 -8.87
C ALA A 421 -0.51 -4.05 -10.19
N CYS A 422 -1.47 -4.31 -11.09
CA CYS A 422 -1.22 -4.72 -12.47
C CYS A 422 -2.06 -3.90 -13.45
N ALA A 423 -1.51 -3.65 -14.64
CA ALA A 423 -2.22 -3.00 -15.74
C ALA A 423 -1.64 -3.41 -17.10
N PHE A 424 -2.49 -3.58 -18.10
CA PHE A 424 -2.08 -3.82 -19.48
C PHE A 424 -1.65 -2.53 -20.17
N GLN A 425 -0.66 -2.61 -21.05
CA GLN A 425 -0.24 -1.49 -21.88
C GLN A 425 -1.38 -1.09 -22.84
N PRO A 426 -1.63 0.21 -23.11
CA PRO A 426 -2.58 0.67 -24.12
C PRO A 426 -2.26 0.09 -25.51
N GLN A 427 -3.31 -0.25 -26.26
CA GLN A 427 -3.14 -0.67 -27.66
C GLN A 427 -2.61 0.50 -28.52
N SER A 428 -1.75 0.17 -29.46
CA SER A 428 -1.33 1.05 -30.56
C SER A 428 -2.05 0.60 -31.83
N GLU A 429 -2.50 1.53 -32.68
CA GLU A 429 -3.31 1.24 -33.89
C GLU A 429 -2.63 0.24 -34.85
N SER A 430 -1.31 0.11 -34.77
CA SER A 430 -0.45 -0.77 -35.56
C SER A 430 -0.16 -2.15 -34.94
N SER A 431 -0.79 -2.54 -33.82
CA SER A 431 -0.49 -3.80 -33.12
C SER A 431 -1.73 -4.55 -32.62
N ALA A 432 -1.94 -5.77 -33.12
CA ALA A 432 -3.07 -6.62 -32.74
C ALA A 432 -2.93 -7.20 -31.31
N GLY A 433 -3.67 -6.60 -30.37
CA GLY A 433 -3.77 -7.03 -28.98
C GLY A 433 -2.55 -6.64 -28.13
N SER A 434 -2.79 -5.97 -27.00
CA SER A 434 -1.72 -5.64 -26.06
C SER A 434 -1.43 -6.84 -25.16
N ARG A 435 -0.40 -7.61 -25.51
CA ARG A 435 0.04 -8.79 -24.76
C ARG A 435 0.93 -8.46 -23.56
N LEU A 436 1.27 -7.18 -23.35
CA LEU A 436 2.19 -6.75 -22.31
C LEU A 436 1.44 -6.21 -21.09
N VAL A 437 1.63 -6.87 -19.95
CA VAL A 437 1.17 -6.41 -18.62
C VAL A 437 2.36 -5.82 -17.86
N ALA A 438 2.12 -4.74 -17.12
CA ALA A 438 3.02 -4.28 -16.08
C ALA A 438 2.49 -4.71 -14.71
N THR A 439 3.39 -5.11 -13.81
CA THR A 439 3.11 -5.55 -12.44
C THR A 439 4.08 -4.85 -11.48
N CYS A 440 3.67 -4.57 -10.24
CA CYS A 440 4.59 -4.10 -9.20
C CYS A 440 4.40 -4.81 -7.85
N GLY A 441 5.51 -4.99 -7.14
CA GLY A 441 5.60 -5.65 -5.85
C GLY A 441 6.99 -5.50 -5.25
N GLY A 442 7.06 -5.25 -3.95
CA GLY A 442 8.28 -4.87 -3.25
C GLY A 442 9.05 -3.74 -3.98
N HIS A 443 10.36 -3.86 -4.05
CA HIS A 443 11.24 -2.88 -4.69
C HIS A 443 11.26 -2.92 -6.24
N SER A 444 10.30 -3.59 -6.89
CA SER A 444 10.38 -3.85 -8.34
C SER A 444 9.09 -3.68 -9.13
N VAL A 445 9.28 -3.28 -10.40
CA VAL A 445 8.25 -3.19 -11.44
C VAL A 445 8.68 -4.08 -12.60
N CYS A 446 7.81 -5.01 -13.00
CA CYS A 446 8.05 -5.95 -14.09
C CYS A 446 7.14 -5.61 -15.28
N VAL A 447 7.62 -5.88 -16.50
CA VAL A 447 6.78 -5.91 -17.71
C VAL A 447 6.88 -7.33 -18.26
N ILE A 448 5.74 -7.97 -18.47
CA ILE A 448 5.61 -9.40 -18.77
C ILE A 448 4.83 -9.57 -20.07
N ASP A 449 5.28 -10.47 -20.94
CA ASP A 449 4.50 -10.93 -22.09
C ASP A 449 3.59 -12.09 -21.68
N CYS A 450 2.27 -11.89 -21.77
CA CYS A 450 1.27 -12.81 -21.23
C CYS A 450 1.15 -14.12 -22.01
N GLU A 451 1.58 -14.18 -23.28
CA GLU A 451 1.54 -15.40 -24.08
C GLU A 451 2.73 -16.31 -23.73
N THR A 452 3.93 -15.74 -23.68
CA THR A 452 5.19 -16.49 -23.46
C THR A 452 5.59 -16.63 -22.00
N GLY A 453 4.95 -15.90 -21.09
CA GLY A 453 5.29 -15.87 -19.66
C GLY A 453 6.60 -15.16 -19.34
N LYS A 454 7.24 -14.52 -20.33
CA LYS A 454 8.58 -13.94 -20.18
C LYS A 454 8.51 -12.55 -19.55
N VAL A 455 9.36 -12.32 -18.55
CA VAL A 455 9.64 -10.99 -18.00
C VAL A 455 10.52 -10.23 -19.01
N MET A 456 9.90 -9.33 -19.76
CA MET A 456 10.52 -8.53 -20.82
C MET A 456 11.41 -7.39 -20.27
N LYS A 457 11.06 -6.87 -19.08
CA LYS A 457 11.80 -5.84 -18.32
C LYS A 457 11.56 -6.05 -16.82
N LYS A 458 12.58 -5.83 -15.99
CA LYS A 458 12.46 -5.73 -14.52
C LYS A 458 13.25 -4.52 -14.03
N TYR A 459 12.54 -3.50 -13.53
CA TYR A 459 13.11 -2.33 -12.91
C TYR A 459 13.16 -2.57 -11.40
N LYS A 460 14.31 -2.30 -10.77
CA LYS A 460 14.51 -2.40 -9.30
C LYS A 460 14.92 -1.04 -8.76
N VAL A 461 14.38 -0.65 -7.60
CA VAL A 461 14.75 0.58 -6.89
C VAL A 461 14.94 0.28 -5.40
N PRO A 462 16.17 0.20 -4.89
CA PRO A 462 16.42 0.09 -3.45
C PRO A 462 15.72 1.18 -2.64
N GLY A 463 15.22 0.81 -1.45
CA GLY A 463 14.46 1.69 -0.56
C GLY A 463 13.01 1.97 -0.99
N GLU A 464 12.59 1.60 -2.21
CA GLU A 464 11.19 1.74 -2.67
C GLU A 464 10.37 0.49 -2.35
N GLU A 465 9.07 0.67 -2.10
CA GLU A 465 8.08 -0.41 -2.18
C GLU A 465 6.91 0.09 -3.02
N PHE A 466 6.74 -0.49 -4.22
CA PHE A 466 5.76 -0.02 -5.20
C PHE A 466 4.36 -0.59 -4.91
N PHE A 467 3.40 0.31 -4.66
CA PHE A 467 2.02 -0.03 -4.35
C PHE A 467 1.07 0.20 -5.53
N SER A 468 1.40 1.10 -6.45
CA SER A 468 0.53 1.39 -7.60
C SER A 468 1.31 1.75 -8.85
N LEU A 469 0.73 1.38 -10.01
CA LEU A 469 1.24 1.71 -11.33
C LEU A 469 0.09 2.08 -12.26
N ALA A 470 0.40 2.85 -13.31
CA ALA A 470 -0.56 3.19 -14.35
C ALA A 470 0.17 3.34 -15.70
N TRP A 471 -0.43 2.82 -16.76
CA TRP A 471 0.03 3.06 -18.12
C TRP A 471 -0.62 4.30 -18.74
N THR A 472 0.09 4.88 -19.70
CA THR A 472 -0.42 5.93 -20.59
C THR A 472 0.21 5.86 -21.97
N THR A 473 -0.26 6.73 -22.88
CA THR A 473 0.41 7.06 -24.14
C THR A 473 0.59 8.58 -24.21
N VAL A 474 1.84 9.05 -24.27
CA VAL A 474 2.21 10.46 -24.44
C VAL A 474 2.79 10.70 -25.84
N LEU A 475 2.89 11.96 -26.27
CA LEU A 475 3.56 12.31 -27.52
C LEU A 475 5.07 12.46 -27.32
N MET A 476 5.86 11.79 -28.16
CA MET A 476 7.32 11.90 -28.19
C MET A 476 7.79 12.57 -29.48
N SER A 477 8.50 13.69 -29.38
CA SER A 477 9.18 14.32 -30.52
C SER A 477 10.49 13.59 -30.84
N ARG A 478 10.72 13.32 -32.13
CA ARG A 478 11.97 12.68 -32.61
C ARG A 478 13.06 13.69 -33.01
N GLY A 479 12.77 14.99 -32.96
CA GLY A 479 13.63 16.05 -33.47
C GLY A 479 13.57 16.23 -34.99
N GLY A 480 14.04 17.39 -35.47
CA GLY A 480 13.81 17.84 -36.83
C GLY A 480 12.34 18.22 -37.08
N SER A 481 11.93 18.29 -38.34
CA SER A 481 10.54 18.54 -38.76
C SER A 481 9.63 17.31 -38.70
N ALA A 482 10.09 16.21 -38.09
CA ALA A 482 9.33 14.96 -38.02
C ALA A 482 8.16 15.06 -37.01
N PRO A 483 6.96 14.58 -37.35
CA PRO A 483 5.80 14.66 -36.47
C PRO A 483 5.96 13.79 -35.21
N SER A 484 5.60 14.35 -34.05
CA SER A 484 5.60 13.65 -32.76
C SER A 484 4.79 12.36 -32.80
N GLN A 485 5.32 11.29 -32.21
CA GLN A 485 4.73 9.94 -32.28
C GLN A 485 4.13 9.51 -30.94
N PRO A 486 3.04 8.73 -30.93
CA PRO A 486 2.50 8.13 -29.71
C PRO A 486 3.51 7.15 -29.07
N CYS A 487 3.79 7.33 -27.78
CA CYS A 487 4.73 6.54 -26.99
C CYS A 487 4.07 6.05 -25.70
N SER A 488 4.03 4.72 -25.50
CA SER A 488 3.53 4.15 -24.25
C SER A 488 4.52 4.35 -23.10
N VAL A 489 4.04 4.95 -22.01
CA VAL A 489 4.82 5.21 -20.79
C VAL A 489 4.14 4.53 -19.60
N LEU A 490 4.95 3.99 -18.70
CA LEU A 490 4.51 3.43 -17.42
C LEU A 490 4.91 4.38 -16.30
N ALA A 491 3.94 4.82 -15.50
CA ALA A 491 4.20 5.47 -14.22
C ALA A 491 4.07 4.44 -13.09
N ALA A 492 4.99 4.47 -12.12
CA ALA A 492 4.93 3.63 -10.92
C ALA A 492 5.31 4.43 -9.67
N GLY A 493 4.72 4.10 -8.53
CA GLY A 493 5.01 4.74 -7.26
C GLY A 493 4.52 3.95 -6.05
N GLY A 494 4.84 4.45 -4.86
CA GLY A 494 4.53 3.79 -3.60
C GLY A 494 5.16 4.48 -2.40
N LYS A 495 5.82 3.70 -1.54
CA LYS A 495 6.34 4.09 -0.22
C LYS A 495 7.05 5.44 -0.15
N ARG A 496 7.92 5.77 -1.11
CA ARG A 496 8.76 6.99 -1.04
C ARG A 496 8.01 8.31 -1.36
N GLY A 497 6.75 8.23 -1.80
CA GLY A 497 5.98 9.39 -2.27
C GLY A 497 6.42 9.93 -3.64
N LEU A 498 7.25 9.16 -4.35
CA LEU A 498 7.77 9.48 -5.68
C LEU A 498 6.94 8.79 -6.76
N VAL A 499 6.79 9.46 -7.91
CA VAL A 499 6.38 8.84 -9.18
C VAL A 499 7.61 8.71 -10.05
N LYS A 500 7.83 7.51 -10.59
CA LYS A 500 8.87 7.21 -11.59
C LYS A 500 8.22 6.96 -12.94
N LEU A 501 8.74 7.61 -13.98
CA LEU A 501 8.27 7.55 -15.35
C LEU A 501 9.22 6.68 -16.18
N ILE A 502 8.67 5.63 -16.78
CA ILE A 502 9.42 4.53 -17.38
C ILE A 502 9.02 4.35 -18.84
N HIS A 503 10.00 4.36 -19.73
CA HIS A 503 9.85 4.10 -21.16
C HIS A 503 10.23 2.63 -21.45
N PRO A 504 9.27 1.70 -21.56
CA PRO A 504 9.50 0.26 -21.45
C PRO A 504 10.37 -0.33 -22.57
N ARG A 505 10.20 0.14 -23.82
CA ARG A 505 10.90 -0.41 -24.99
C ARG A 505 12.42 -0.19 -24.86
N ASN A 506 12.81 1.05 -24.57
CA ASN A 506 14.20 1.50 -24.46
C ASN A 506 14.86 1.13 -23.11
N ASN A 507 14.12 0.56 -22.14
CA ASN A 507 14.62 0.20 -20.81
C ASN A 507 15.10 1.40 -19.95
N VAL A 508 14.50 2.59 -20.12
CA VAL A 508 14.92 3.82 -19.41
C VAL A 508 13.82 4.29 -18.45
N ALA A 509 14.17 4.44 -17.17
CA ALA A 509 13.42 5.29 -16.24
C ALA A 509 13.89 6.73 -16.48
N TYR A 510 13.12 7.51 -17.24
CA TYR A 510 13.58 8.79 -17.80
C TYR A 510 13.29 9.99 -16.91
N GLY A 511 12.42 9.83 -15.93
CA GLY A 511 12.05 10.91 -15.02
C GLY A 511 11.54 10.39 -13.69
N GLU A 512 11.75 11.17 -12.65
CA GLU A 512 11.05 11.02 -11.38
C GLU A 512 10.65 12.39 -10.84
N PHE A 513 9.56 12.41 -10.08
CA PHE A 513 9.12 13.60 -9.36
C PHE A 513 8.43 13.22 -8.05
N ARG A 514 8.38 14.16 -7.12
CA ARG A 514 7.80 13.97 -5.79
C ARG A 514 6.34 14.37 -5.77
N ALA A 515 5.46 13.39 -5.69
CA ALA A 515 4.02 13.62 -5.66
C ALA A 515 3.48 13.83 -4.24
N SER A 516 4.09 13.21 -3.21
CA SER A 516 3.75 13.45 -1.81
C SER A 516 4.97 13.32 -0.88
N ARG A 517 4.80 13.75 0.37
CA ARG A 517 5.71 13.44 1.50
C ARG A 517 5.35 12.13 2.21
N LYS A 518 4.26 11.45 1.80
CA LYS A 518 3.84 10.12 2.26
C LYS A 518 3.75 9.16 1.08
N SER A 519 3.57 7.87 1.38
CA SER A 519 3.34 6.82 0.39
C SER A 519 2.24 7.20 -0.61
N LEU A 520 2.42 6.82 -1.87
CA LEU A 520 1.34 6.88 -2.87
C LEU A 520 0.50 5.60 -2.75
N SER A 521 -0.82 5.75 -2.73
CA SER A 521 -1.78 4.64 -2.67
C SER A 521 -2.29 4.26 -4.07
N VAL A 522 -2.50 5.24 -4.95
CA VAL A 522 -3.10 5.01 -6.27
C VAL A 522 -2.57 5.98 -7.33
N LEU A 523 -2.22 5.44 -8.51
CA LEU A 523 -1.91 6.21 -9.73
C LEU A 523 -3.00 5.97 -10.78
N ARG A 524 -3.47 7.02 -11.46
CA ARG A 524 -4.43 6.88 -12.58
C ARG A 524 -4.27 7.97 -13.63
N PHE A 525 -4.04 7.59 -14.89
CA PHE A 525 -4.02 8.53 -16.01
C PHE A 525 -5.41 8.86 -16.55
N ASN A 526 -5.55 10.06 -17.14
CA ASN A 526 -6.71 10.44 -17.94
C ASN A 526 -6.65 9.75 -19.31
N HIS A 527 -7.67 8.94 -19.61
CA HIS A 527 -7.73 8.13 -20.83
C HIS A 527 -8.03 8.92 -22.13
N ARG A 528 -8.29 10.23 -22.06
CA ARG A 528 -8.33 11.15 -23.21
C ARG A 528 -7.10 12.07 -23.29
N ARG A 529 -6.43 12.32 -22.17
CA ARG A 529 -5.26 13.19 -22.05
C ARG A 529 -4.12 12.42 -21.39
N GLY A 530 -3.35 11.67 -22.17
CA GLY A 530 -2.34 10.75 -21.63
C GLY A 530 -1.23 11.41 -20.81
N ASN A 531 -1.01 12.72 -20.96
CA ASN A 531 -0.11 13.50 -20.13
C ASN A 531 -0.69 13.88 -18.75
N PHE A 532 -2.00 13.71 -18.50
CA PHE A 532 -2.62 14.05 -17.21
C PHE A 532 -2.67 12.84 -16.27
N LEU A 533 -1.91 12.90 -15.18
CA LEU A 533 -1.81 11.87 -14.14
C LEU A 533 -2.47 12.34 -12.84
N PHE A 534 -3.29 11.49 -12.23
CA PHE A 534 -3.78 11.64 -10.86
C PHE A 534 -2.98 10.73 -9.92
N THR A 535 -2.54 11.27 -8.77
CA THR A 535 -1.87 10.53 -7.70
C THR A 535 -2.65 10.69 -6.39
N GLY A 536 -3.13 9.60 -5.80
CA GLY A 536 -3.62 9.55 -4.43
C GLY A 536 -2.52 9.13 -3.45
N SER A 537 -2.55 9.68 -2.23
CA SER A 537 -1.50 9.44 -1.22
C SER A 537 -2.02 9.42 0.22
N TYR A 538 -1.27 8.74 1.09
CA TYR A 538 -1.50 8.59 2.54
C TYR A 538 -1.29 9.87 3.37
N ASP A 539 -1.29 11.05 2.73
CA ASP A 539 -1.48 12.36 3.37
C ASP A 539 -2.86 12.97 3.05
N ASN A 540 -3.82 12.09 2.72
CA ASN A 540 -5.23 12.35 2.41
C ASN A 540 -5.41 13.42 1.31
N LYS A 541 -4.67 13.25 0.22
CA LYS A 541 -4.74 14.12 -0.97
C LYS A 541 -4.83 13.33 -2.26
N ILE A 542 -5.41 13.97 -3.25
CA ILE A 542 -5.26 13.63 -4.66
C ILE A 542 -4.66 14.82 -5.37
N ILE A 543 -3.61 14.61 -6.15
CA ILE A 543 -2.97 15.67 -6.94
C ILE A 543 -3.03 15.29 -8.41
N MET A 544 -3.40 16.26 -9.24
CA MET A 544 -3.43 16.17 -10.69
C MET A 544 -2.17 16.83 -11.26
N TRP A 545 -1.49 16.14 -12.16
CA TRP A 545 -0.23 16.55 -12.77
C TRP A 545 -0.35 16.53 -14.29
N ASP A 546 0.23 17.51 -14.95
CA ASP A 546 0.69 17.35 -16.34
C ASP A 546 2.12 16.78 -16.27
N ILE A 547 2.36 15.60 -16.83
CA ILE A 547 3.73 15.03 -16.96
C ILE A 547 4.42 15.44 -18.27
N GLY A 548 3.71 16.18 -19.12
CA GLY A 548 4.19 16.66 -20.42
C GLY A 548 4.21 15.60 -21.52
N GLY A 549 4.75 16.01 -22.67
CA GLY A 549 5.30 15.11 -23.68
C GLY A 549 6.78 14.85 -23.42
N MET A 550 7.41 14.10 -24.33
CA MET A 550 8.84 13.78 -24.27
C MET A 550 9.55 14.29 -25.54
N ASP A 551 10.83 14.68 -25.43
CA ASP A 551 11.68 14.92 -26.60
C ASP A 551 12.61 13.72 -26.90
N LYS A 552 13.41 13.86 -27.95
CA LYS A 552 14.41 12.86 -28.39
C LYS A 552 15.54 12.60 -27.37
N HIS A 553 15.67 13.44 -26.35
CA HIS A 553 16.63 13.34 -25.26
C HIS A 553 15.97 12.91 -23.94
N PHE A 554 14.68 12.53 -24.00
CA PHE A 554 13.83 12.16 -22.88
C PHE A 554 13.61 13.28 -21.84
N ASN A 555 13.84 14.54 -22.22
CA ASN A 555 13.47 15.68 -21.38
C ASN A 555 11.95 15.67 -21.13
N PHE A 556 11.57 15.96 -19.89
CA PHE A 556 10.19 16.01 -19.43
C PHE A 556 10.02 17.21 -18.49
N LYS A 557 8.80 17.74 -18.39
CA LYS A 557 8.46 18.81 -17.45
C LYS A 557 7.13 18.47 -16.79
N VAL A 558 7.17 18.31 -15.46
CA VAL A 558 5.98 18.04 -14.66
C VAL A 558 5.44 19.34 -14.09
N VAL A 559 4.12 19.53 -14.15
CA VAL A 559 3.41 20.69 -13.61
C VAL A 559 2.24 20.21 -12.75
N GLN A 560 2.17 20.70 -11.51
CA GLN A 560 1.02 20.47 -10.63
C GLN A 560 -0.16 21.33 -11.09
N LEU A 561 -1.30 20.70 -11.42
CA LEU A 561 -2.48 21.38 -11.97
C LEU A 561 -3.57 21.66 -10.93
N LEU A 562 -3.80 20.71 -10.02
CA LEU A 562 -4.91 20.76 -9.06
C LEU A 562 -4.61 19.87 -7.84
N THR A 563 -5.04 20.31 -6.65
CA THR A 563 -4.99 19.52 -5.42
C THR A 563 -6.38 19.40 -4.83
N LEU A 564 -6.75 18.16 -4.51
CA LEU A 564 -8.00 17.80 -3.85
C LEU A 564 -7.66 17.24 -2.48
N GLU A 565 -8.34 17.72 -1.44
CA GLU A 565 -8.21 17.19 -0.09
C GLU A 565 -9.38 16.22 0.16
N VAL A 566 -9.08 15.01 0.63
CA VAL A 566 -10.03 13.95 0.97
C VAL A 566 -10.03 13.73 2.49
N GLY A 567 -11.10 13.17 3.05
CA GLY A 567 -11.16 12.90 4.51
C GLY A 567 -10.23 11.77 4.96
N SER A 568 -10.02 10.77 4.10
CA SER A 568 -9.38 9.48 4.38
C SER A 568 -8.50 9.03 3.20
N THR A 569 -7.73 7.93 3.32
CA THR A 569 -6.79 7.54 2.26
C THR A 569 -7.56 7.19 0.97
N PRO A 570 -7.18 7.75 -0.19
CA PRO A 570 -7.79 7.40 -1.48
C PRO A 570 -7.26 6.04 -1.95
N LEU A 571 -8.15 5.06 -2.12
CA LEU A 571 -7.82 3.67 -2.47
C LEU A 571 -7.93 3.44 -3.98
N HIS A 572 -9.00 3.92 -4.62
CA HIS A 572 -9.19 3.82 -6.07
C HIS A 572 -9.64 5.15 -6.67
N ILE A 573 -9.09 5.47 -7.85
CA ILE A 573 -9.46 6.65 -8.64
C ILE A 573 -10.07 6.19 -9.96
N CYS A 574 -11.28 6.68 -10.26
CA CYS A 574 -12.00 6.43 -11.50
C CYS A 574 -12.43 7.74 -12.19
N LEU A 575 -12.24 7.78 -13.51
CA LEU A 575 -12.66 8.87 -14.38
C LEU A 575 -13.82 8.36 -15.25
N PRO A 576 -14.98 9.05 -15.30
CA PRO A 576 -16.13 8.57 -16.09
C PRO A 576 -15.83 8.58 -17.60
N PRO A 577 -16.04 7.48 -18.35
CA PRO A 577 -15.62 7.35 -19.77
C PRO A 577 -16.08 8.49 -20.70
N SER A 578 -17.31 8.99 -20.49
CA SER A 578 -17.89 10.06 -21.30
C SER A 578 -17.31 11.46 -20.98
N SER A 579 -16.71 11.66 -19.80
CA SER A 579 -16.44 13.00 -19.25
C SER A 579 -15.22 13.13 -18.28
N PRO A 580 -14.07 12.49 -18.58
CA PRO A 580 -12.92 12.39 -17.65
C PRO A 580 -12.29 13.74 -17.30
N ASP A 581 -12.41 14.74 -18.18
CA ASP A 581 -11.87 16.09 -17.98
C ASP A 581 -12.69 16.93 -16.96
N THR A 582 -13.80 16.40 -16.44
CA THR A 582 -14.76 17.16 -15.62
C THR A 582 -15.09 16.53 -14.27
N HIS A 583 -15.07 15.20 -14.16
CA HIS A 583 -15.48 14.49 -12.94
C HIS A 583 -14.47 13.42 -12.57
N LEU A 584 -14.28 13.24 -11.26
CA LEU A 584 -13.40 12.25 -10.65
C LEU A 584 -14.18 11.55 -9.52
N LEU A 585 -14.30 10.23 -9.60
CA LEU A 585 -14.76 9.39 -8.50
C LEU A 585 -13.53 8.86 -7.74
N THR A 586 -13.56 8.97 -6.42
CA THR A 586 -12.53 8.47 -5.52
C THR A 586 -13.17 7.61 -4.45
N ALA A 587 -12.81 6.34 -4.42
CA ALA A 587 -13.15 5.44 -3.32
C ALA A 587 -12.04 5.52 -2.26
N CYS A 588 -12.42 5.67 -1.00
CA CYS A 588 -11.51 5.88 0.12
C CYS A 588 -11.76 4.87 1.26
N GLU A 589 -10.91 4.90 2.29
CA GLU A 589 -11.14 4.15 3.55
C GLU A 589 -12.43 4.56 4.27
N ASP A 590 -12.90 5.78 4.03
CA ASP A 590 -14.14 6.33 4.57
C ASP A 590 -14.92 7.05 3.45
N GLY A 591 -15.75 6.28 2.74
CA GLY A 591 -16.73 6.75 1.75
C GLY A 591 -16.29 6.73 0.27
N LEU A 592 -17.23 7.12 -0.59
CA LEU A 592 -17.03 7.30 -2.04
C LEU A 592 -17.35 8.76 -2.41
N LEU A 593 -16.33 9.48 -2.87
CA LEU A 593 -16.38 10.93 -3.11
C LEU A 593 -16.33 11.27 -4.61
N CYS A 594 -17.09 12.29 -5.00
CA CYS A 594 -17.03 12.87 -6.35
C CYS A 594 -16.45 14.30 -6.31
N TYR A 595 -15.49 14.59 -7.19
CA TYR A 595 -14.90 15.93 -7.37
C TYR A 595 -15.13 16.47 -8.78
N ASN A 596 -15.03 17.79 -8.94
CA ASN A 596 -14.97 18.45 -10.24
C ASN A 596 -13.51 18.79 -10.60
N THR A 597 -13.00 18.20 -11.68
CA THR A 597 -11.62 18.33 -12.17
C THR A 597 -11.44 19.35 -13.29
N GLN A 598 -12.52 19.98 -13.77
CA GLN A 598 -12.45 20.95 -14.88
C GLN A 598 -11.57 22.15 -14.51
N LEU A 599 -10.47 22.34 -15.24
CA LEU A 599 -9.55 23.47 -15.06
C LEU A 599 -10.19 24.77 -15.59
N GLY A 600 -9.97 25.89 -14.92
CA GLY A 600 -10.56 27.18 -15.28
C GLY A 600 -9.77 28.35 -14.70
N ALA A 601 -9.79 29.49 -15.39
CA ALA A 601 -8.80 30.57 -15.25
C ALA A 601 -8.64 31.16 -13.83
N ASN A 602 -9.73 31.25 -13.05
CA ASN A 602 -9.75 31.95 -11.75
C ASN A 602 -10.08 31.02 -10.55
N SER A 603 -9.91 29.70 -10.64
CA SER A 603 -10.19 28.80 -9.51
C SER A 603 -8.99 28.57 -8.60
N THR A 604 -9.17 28.66 -7.29
CA THR A 604 -8.19 28.23 -6.28
C THR A 604 -7.71 26.79 -6.53
N THR A 605 -6.43 26.53 -6.26
CA THR A 605 -5.78 25.22 -6.46
C THR A 605 -6.29 24.12 -5.53
N LYS A 606 -6.99 24.49 -4.44
CA LYS A 606 -7.77 23.60 -3.58
C LYS A 606 -9.25 23.59 -3.99
N ARG A 607 -9.88 22.42 -3.96
CA ARG A 607 -11.33 22.22 -4.15
C ARG A 607 -11.88 21.20 -3.16
N SER A 608 -13.09 21.45 -2.65
CA SER A 608 -13.89 20.48 -1.89
C SER A 608 -14.50 19.41 -2.79
N ASN A 609 -15.02 18.34 -2.18
CA ASN A 609 -15.89 17.38 -2.85
C ASN A 609 -17.20 18.07 -3.32
N LYS A 610 -17.79 17.51 -4.38
CA LYS A 610 -19.07 17.95 -4.96
C LYS A 610 -20.27 17.19 -4.40
N MET A 611 -20.06 15.91 -4.08
CA MET A 611 -21.03 15.03 -3.43
C MET A 611 -20.29 13.83 -2.83
N GLU A 612 -20.88 13.23 -1.80
CA GLU A 612 -20.57 11.89 -1.31
C GLU A 612 -21.63 10.90 -1.82
N ILE A 613 -21.25 9.67 -2.15
CA ILE A 613 -22.13 8.62 -2.63
C ILE A 613 -22.25 7.53 -1.55
N THR A 614 -23.46 7.37 -1.03
CA THR A 614 -23.79 6.43 0.05
C THR A 614 -24.49 5.18 -0.49
N PHE A 615 -24.35 4.04 0.19
CA PHE A 615 -24.89 2.75 -0.23
C PHE A 615 -25.99 2.24 0.71
N PRO A 616 -26.92 1.38 0.24
CA PRO A 616 -28.02 0.87 1.07
C PRO A 616 -27.57 0.16 2.35
N VAL A 617 -26.44 -0.54 2.31
CA VAL A 617 -25.83 -1.23 3.47
C VAL A 617 -25.47 -0.27 4.62
N TYR A 618 -25.23 1.02 4.36
CA TYR A 618 -24.94 2.02 5.42
C TYR A 618 -26.13 2.23 6.39
N LYS A 619 -27.28 1.59 6.15
CA LYS A 619 -28.44 1.60 7.06
C LYS A 619 -28.53 0.35 7.95
N MET A 620 -27.60 -0.59 7.76
CA MET A 620 -27.45 -1.82 8.53
C MET A 620 -26.22 -1.70 9.44
N GLU A 621 -26.07 -0.58 10.17
CA GLU A 621 -24.92 -0.31 11.05
C GLU A 621 -24.84 -1.29 12.24
N ASP A 622 -24.27 -2.47 11.99
CA ASP A 622 -23.77 -3.35 13.04
C ASP A 622 -22.47 -2.78 13.63
N LYS A 623 -22.38 -2.74 14.96
CA LYS A 623 -21.22 -2.22 15.73
C LYS A 623 -19.89 -2.99 15.52
N GLN A 624 -19.86 -3.93 14.58
CA GLN A 624 -18.72 -4.79 14.25
C GLN A 624 -18.17 -4.55 12.84
N HIS A 625 -18.95 -3.96 11.92
CA HIS A 625 -18.57 -3.88 10.51
C HIS A 625 -18.61 -2.43 9.99
N ASN A 626 -17.45 -1.92 9.55
CA ASN A 626 -17.40 -0.67 8.81
C ASN A 626 -17.59 -0.93 7.31
N TYR A 627 -18.73 -0.50 6.76
CA TYR A 627 -19.03 -0.61 5.33
C TYR A 627 -18.56 0.60 4.50
N HIS A 628 -18.06 1.68 5.14
CA HIS A 628 -17.66 2.92 4.46
C HIS A 628 -16.37 2.76 3.65
N THR A 629 -15.50 1.82 4.00
CA THR A 629 -14.28 1.50 3.26
C THR A 629 -14.63 0.91 1.89
N ILE A 630 -14.51 1.71 0.83
CA ILE A 630 -14.75 1.26 -0.55
C ILE A 630 -13.41 0.85 -1.16
N ASP A 631 -13.11 -0.45 -1.13
CA ASP A 631 -11.80 -1.01 -1.49
C ASP A 631 -11.75 -1.60 -2.92
N GLY A 632 -12.81 -1.40 -3.70
CA GLY A 632 -12.82 -1.65 -5.14
C GLY A 632 -13.84 -0.76 -5.86
N LEU A 633 -13.43 -0.15 -6.99
CA LEU A 633 -14.24 0.76 -7.80
C LEU A 633 -13.80 0.68 -9.27
N SER A 634 -14.70 0.39 -10.21
CA SER A 634 -14.43 0.52 -11.65
C SER A 634 -15.70 0.73 -12.48
N PHE A 635 -15.58 1.41 -13.63
CA PHE A 635 -16.66 1.55 -14.60
C PHE A 635 -16.74 0.30 -15.50
N LEU A 636 -17.95 -0.26 -15.68
CA LEU A 636 -18.23 -1.32 -16.64
C LEU A 636 -18.73 -0.75 -17.99
N THR A 637 -19.43 0.38 -17.96
CA THR A 637 -19.86 1.15 -19.14
C THR A 637 -19.80 2.65 -18.80
N ASP A 638 -20.17 3.53 -19.73
CA ASP A 638 -20.34 4.98 -19.47
C ASP A 638 -21.29 5.32 -18.29
N ASP A 639 -22.24 4.43 -17.97
CA ASP A 639 -23.20 4.61 -16.87
C ASP A 639 -23.05 3.61 -15.71
N VAL A 640 -22.60 2.37 -15.97
CA VAL A 640 -22.52 1.34 -14.93
C VAL A 640 -21.21 1.43 -14.19
N VAL A 641 -21.29 1.62 -12.87
CA VAL A 641 -20.16 1.51 -11.95
C VAL A 641 -20.33 0.25 -11.11
N ALA A 642 -19.23 -0.49 -10.93
CA ALA A 642 -19.10 -1.56 -9.94
C ALA A 642 -18.30 -1.03 -8.75
N SER A 643 -18.79 -1.25 -7.53
CA SER A 643 -18.08 -0.90 -6.29
C SER A 643 -18.34 -1.90 -5.18
N LYS A 644 -17.37 -2.09 -4.28
CA LYS A 644 -17.46 -3.03 -3.15
C LYS A 644 -16.83 -2.47 -1.87
N SER A 645 -17.16 -3.12 -0.76
CA SER A 645 -16.44 -3.06 0.51
C SER A 645 -16.15 -4.50 0.97
N HIS A 646 -14.94 -4.77 1.44
CA HIS A 646 -14.49 -6.08 1.92
C HIS A 646 -15.49 -6.79 2.87
N THR A 647 -15.96 -6.09 3.89
CA THR A 647 -16.91 -6.61 4.91
C THR A 647 -18.32 -6.89 4.40
N HIS A 648 -18.69 -6.43 3.20
CA HIS A 648 -20.07 -6.50 2.72
C HIS A 648 -20.46 -7.86 2.11
N GLY A 649 -19.51 -8.66 1.63
CA GLY A 649 -19.81 -9.92 0.91
C GLY A 649 -20.46 -9.76 -0.48
N SER A 650 -20.67 -8.52 -0.94
CA SER A 650 -21.43 -8.20 -2.14
C SER A 650 -20.84 -7.02 -2.90
N ILE A 651 -20.81 -7.12 -4.24
CA ILE A 651 -20.44 -6.03 -5.16
C ILE A 651 -21.72 -5.33 -5.62
N TYR A 652 -21.82 -4.01 -5.41
CA TYR A 652 -22.92 -3.20 -5.96
C TYR A 652 -22.64 -2.78 -7.40
N LEU A 653 -23.65 -2.94 -8.27
CA LEU A 653 -23.72 -2.29 -9.57
C LEU A 653 -24.72 -1.14 -9.51
N TRP A 654 -24.32 0.06 -9.93
CA TRP A 654 -25.16 1.26 -9.83
C TRP A 654 -25.00 2.20 -11.04
N SER A 655 -26.02 3.03 -11.28
CA SER A 655 -26.05 4.01 -12.38
C SER A 655 -25.40 5.33 -11.96
N TRP A 656 -24.36 5.73 -12.68
CA TRP A 656 -23.65 6.99 -12.50
C TRP A 656 -24.54 8.19 -12.82
N SER A 657 -25.22 8.18 -13.97
CA SER A 657 -26.12 9.27 -14.38
C SER A 657 -27.35 9.37 -13.48
N GLY A 658 -27.92 8.23 -13.06
CA GLY A 658 -29.04 8.18 -12.11
C GLY A 658 -28.65 8.65 -10.70
N THR A 659 -27.41 8.40 -10.26
CA THR A 659 -26.91 8.88 -8.96
C THR A 659 -26.60 10.38 -9.03
N ARG A 660 -25.90 10.83 -10.08
CA ARG A 660 -25.50 12.24 -10.28
C ARG A 660 -26.67 13.18 -10.58
N SER A 661 -27.84 12.66 -11.01
CA SER A 661 -29.05 13.47 -11.26
C SER A 661 -29.89 13.73 -10.01
N GLN A 662 -29.62 13.04 -8.90
CA GLN A 662 -30.25 13.33 -7.61
C GLN A 662 -29.81 14.70 -7.08
N ARG A 663 -30.71 15.33 -6.31
CA ARG A 663 -30.36 16.49 -5.48
C ARG A 663 -29.67 15.97 -4.21
N PRO A 664 -28.46 16.42 -3.86
CA PRO A 664 -27.83 16.08 -2.59
C PRO A 664 -28.71 16.45 -1.39
N ASP A 665 -28.58 15.70 -0.30
CA ASP A 665 -29.25 16.05 0.95
C ASP A 665 -28.74 17.40 1.50
N LYS A 666 -29.64 18.15 2.14
CA LYS A 666 -29.35 19.51 2.62
C LYS A 666 -28.48 19.58 3.88
N ARG A 667 -28.27 18.45 4.59
CA ARG A 667 -27.48 18.38 5.82
C ARG A 667 -26.14 17.68 5.60
N SER A 668 -26.12 16.56 4.87
CA SER A 668 -24.87 15.81 4.61
C SER A 668 -24.19 16.17 3.29
N GLY A 669 -24.90 16.73 2.30
CA GLY A 669 -24.38 16.87 0.94
C GLY A 669 -24.20 15.54 0.20
N SER A 670 -24.72 14.43 0.74
CA SER A 670 -24.60 13.09 0.15
C SER A 670 -25.80 12.72 -0.73
N VAL A 671 -25.60 11.76 -1.63
CA VAL A 671 -26.62 11.12 -2.48
C VAL A 671 -26.61 9.61 -2.28
N CYS A 672 -27.72 8.93 -2.60
CA CYS A 672 -27.81 7.48 -2.51
C CYS A 672 -27.48 6.86 -3.88
N ALA A 673 -26.60 5.85 -3.93
CA ALA A 673 -26.30 5.15 -5.17
C ALA A 673 -27.58 4.51 -5.78
N VAL A 674 -27.83 4.76 -7.07
CA VAL A 674 -28.93 4.10 -7.81
C VAL A 674 -28.51 2.67 -8.14
N VAL A 675 -28.59 1.80 -7.14
CA VAL A 675 -28.26 0.37 -7.26
C VAL A 675 -29.18 -0.27 -8.30
N LEU A 676 -28.56 -0.82 -9.34
CA LEU A 676 -29.20 -1.59 -10.40
C LEU A 676 -29.29 -3.06 -10.00
N ALA A 677 -28.19 -3.60 -9.46
CA ALA A 677 -28.06 -4.99 -9.04
C ALA A 677 -26.99 -5.14 -7.95
N GLU A 678 -26.96 -6.31 -7.32
CA GLU A 678 -26.00 -6.71 -6.30
C GLU A 678 -25.47 -8.10 -6.64
N LEU A 679 -24.15 -8.30 -6.61
CA LEU A 679 -23.49 -9.55 -7.00
C LEU A 679 -22.88 -10.21 -5.76
N GLN A 680 -23.15 -11.51 -5.59
CA GLN A 680 -22.59 -12.31 -4.50
C GLN A 680 -21.07 -12.46 -4.69
N TRP A 681 -20.29 -12.09 -3.67
CA TRP A 681 -18.83 -12.22 -3.61
C TRP A 681 -18.43 -12.92 -2.29
N ALA A 682 -17.14 -12.95 -1.97
CA ALA A 682 -16.62 -13.47 -0.71
C ALA A 682 -16.85 -12.48 0.44
N VAL A 683 -17.20 -13.00 1.62
CA VAL A 683 -17.14 -12.26 2.89
C VAL A 683 -15.72 -12.42 3.45
N THR A 684 -15.02 -11.31 3.71
CA THR A 684 -13.66 -11.33 4.27
C THR A 684 -13.34 -10.05 5.05
N ASP A 685 -12.53 -10.20 6.10
CA ASP A 685 -11.93 -9.11 6.86
C ASP A 685 -10.63 -8.58 6.22
N VAL A 686 -10.24 -9.10 5.04
CA VAL A 686 -9.05 -8.65 4.29
C VAL A 686 -9.42 -7.49 3.33
N PRO A 687 -9.01 -6.25 3.62
CA PRO A 687 -9.27 -5.11 2.73
C PRO A 687 -8.29 -5.07 1.54
N TYR A 688 -8.59 -4.19 0.58
CA TYR A 688 -7.73 -3.78 -0.54
C TYR A 688 -7.55 -4.82 -1.65
N LEU A 689 -8.36 -5.89 -1.64
CA LEU A 689 -8.45 -6.84 -2.75
C LEU A 689 -9.14 -6.15 -3.95
N SER A 690 -8.40 -5.84 -5.01
CA SER A 690 -8.89 -4.96 -6.08
C SER A 690 -10.02 -5.57 -6.91
N LEU A 691 -11.03 -4.77 -7.28
CA LEU A 691 -12.01 -5.09 -8.31
C LEU A 691 -11.61 -4.48 -9.65
N ASN A 692 -11.84 -5.18 -10.76
CA ASN A 692 -11.58 -4.68 -12.11
C ASN A 692 -12.70 -5.06 -13.10
N THR A 693 -12.77 -4.37 -14.23
CA THR A 693 -13.82 -4.51 -15.26
C THR A 693 -13.22 -4.56 -16.66
N CYS A 694 -13.83 -5.34 -17.54
CA CYS A 694 -13.53 -5.37 -18.97
C CYS A 694 -14.79 -4.90 -19.73
N PRO A 695 -14.91 -3.60 -20.05
CA PRO A 695 -16.05 -3.04 -20.77
C PRO A 695 -16.30 -3.71 -22.14
N GLY A 696 -15.23 -3.98 -22.89
CA GLY A 696 -15.31 -4.59 -24.23
C GLY A 696 -16.00 -5.96 -24.25
N ARG A 697 -15.86 -6.74 -23.16
CA ARG A 697 -16.53 -8.04 -22.98
C ARG A 697 -17.63 -8.05 -21.92
N ALA A 698 -18.02 -6.88 -21.40
CA ALA A 698 -19.04 -6.73 -20.35
C ALA A 698 -18.81 -7.63 -19.12
N TYR A 699 -17.55 -7.72 -18.69
CA TYR A 699 -17.09 -8.55 -17.57
C TYR A 699 -16.69 -7.73 -16.35
N ILE A 700 -16.95 -8.28 -15.15
CA ILE A 700 -16.45 -7.83 -13.86
C ILE A 700 -15.64 -8.97 -13.25
N VAL A 701 -14.53 -8.65 -12.59
CA VAL A 701 -13.66 -9.62 -11.92
C VAL A 701 -13.24 -9.07 -10.55
N CYS A 702 -13.26 -9.92 -9.53
CA CYS A 702 -12.71 -9.62 -8.21
C CYS A 702 -11.98 -10.84 -7.65
N GLY A 703 -10.83 -10.62 -7.01
CA GLY A 703 -10.17 -11.64 -6.20
C GLY A 703 -10.86 -11.88 -4.85
N ASP A 704 -10.44 -12.90 -4.11
CA ASP A 704 -10.73 -13.07 -2.69
C ASP A 704 -9.48 -13.42 -1.85
N ASP A 705 -9.69 -13.66 -0.56
CA ASP A 705 -8.66 -13.95 0.42
C ASP A 705 -8.10 -15.40 0.35
N LYS A 706 -8.70 -16.26 -0.46
CA LYS A 706 -8.47 -17.73 -0.54
C LYS A 706 -7.96 -18.19 -1.91
N GLY A 707 -7.47 -17.26 -2.72
CA GLY A 707 -6.90 -17.55 -4.04
C GLY A 707 -7.91 -17.68 -5.17
N GLN A 708 -9.21 -17.42 -4.92
CA GLN A 708 -10.25 -17.57 -5.93
C GLN A 708 -10.49 -16.27 -6.69
N ILE A 709 -10.95 -16.39 -7.94
CA ILE A 709 -11.27 -15.23 -8.80
C ILE A 709 -12.72 -15.32 -9.25
N TRP A 710 -13.53 -14.41 -8.74
CA TRP A 710 -14.95 -14.32 -8.97
C TRP A 710 -15.22 -13.52 -10.25
N THR A 711 -15.81 -14.16 -11.26
CA THR A 711 -16.08 -13.53 -12.56
C THR A 711 -17.58 -13.41 -12.83
N TYR A 712 -18.01 -12.27 -13.37
CA TYR A 712 -19.41 -11.97 -13.65
C TYR A 712 -19.54 -11.39 -15.06
N HIS A 713 -20.34 -12.04 -15.91
CA HIS A 713 -20.76 -11.53 -17.21
C HIS A 713 -22.18 -10.97 -17.12
N ILE A 714 -22.43 -9.91 -17.88
CA ILE A 714 -23.66 -9.11 -17.82
C ILE A 714 -24.95 -9.89 -18.12
N THR A 715 -24.86 -11.07 -18.75
CA THR A 715 -25.99 -12.00 -18.94
C THR A 715 -26.59 -12.53 -17.63
N ASN A 716 -25.83 -12.54 -16.53
CA ASN A 716 -26.39 -12.90 -15.22
C ASN A 716 -27.35 -11.81 -14.70
N LEU A 717 -27.16 -10.54 -15.08
CA LEU A 717 -28.12 -9.46 -14.81
C LEU A 717 -29.42 -9.64 -15.58
N GLN A 718 -29.34 -10.07 -16.86
CA GLN A 718 -30.51 -10.33 -17.70
C GLN A 718 -31.44 -11.35 -17.03
N LYS A 719 -30.89 -12.51 -16.64
CA LYS A 719 -31.63 -13.63 -16.03
C LYS A 719 -32.28 -13.28 -14.69
N ASN A 720 -31.60 -12.50 -13.85
CA ASN A 720 -32.02 -12.26 -12.48
C ASN A 720 -32.71 -10.90 -12.24
N SER A 721 -32.84 -10.06 -13.27
CA SER A 721 -33.45 -8.71 -13.25
C SER A 721 -34.85 -8.61 -12.60
N GLY A 722 -35.59 -9.72 -12.50
CA GLY A 722 -36.90 -9.78 -11.86
C GLY A 722 -36.91 -9.98 -10.33
N GLN A 723 -35.80 -10.39 -9.69
CA GLN A 723 -35.78 -10.74 -8.26
C GLN A 723 -35.23 -9.60 -7.40
N ILE A 724 -36.07 -9.03 -6.52
CA ILE A 724 -35.69 -7.96 -5.60
C ILE A 724 -35.03 -8.57 -4.35
N GLY A 725 -33.90 -8.01 -3.91
CA GLY A 725 -33.28 -8.36 -2.63
C GLY A 725 -32.53 -9.69 -2.60
N LYS A 726 -32.23 -10.28 -3.76
CA LYS A 726 -31.34 -11.44 -3.89
C LYS A 726 -30.08 -11.06 -4.65
N THR A 727 -28.94 -11.51 -4.14
CA THR A 727 -27.65 -11.37 -4.79
C THR A 727 -27.57 -12.24 -6.03
N ILE A 728 -26.82 -11.77 -7.04
CA ILE A 728 -26.63 -12.47 -8.31
C ILE A 728 -25.35 -13.31 -8.21
N PRO A 729 -25.40 -14.63 -8.45
CA PRO A 729 -24.22 -15.48 -8.33
C PRO A 729 -23.19 -15.19 -9.44
N PRO A 730 -21.91 -15.54 -9.21
CA PRO A 730 -20.87 -15.46 -10.23
C PRO A 730 -21.23 -16.25 -11.49
N THR A 731 -20.69 -15.83 -12.64
CA THR A 731 -20.76 -16.57 -13.90
C THR A 731 -19.80 -17.75 -13.89
N LYS A 732 -18.62 -17.57 -13.30
CA LYS A 732 -17.67 -18.65 -12.95
C LYS A 732 -16.77 -18.13 -11.82
N VAL A 733 -16.47 -18.99 -10.85
CA VAL A 733 -15.32 -18.79 -9.94
C VAL A 733 -14.16 -19.57 -10.52
N LEU A 734 -12.99 -18.94 -10.66
CA LEU A 734 -11.76 -19.62 -11.03
C LEU A 734 -11.02 -19.99 -9.74
N GLU A 735 -10.78 -21.28 -9.54
CA GLU A 735 -10.07 -21.80 -8.38
C GLU A 735 -8.56 -21.52 -8.47
N TRP A 736 -7.90 -21.50 -7.32
CA TRP A 736 -6.44 -21.38 -7.22
C TRP A 736 -5.77 -22.60 -7.88
N PRO A 737 -4.90 -22.44 -8.90
CA PRO A 737 -4.35 -23.56 -9.68
C PRO A 737 -3.20 -24.31 -8.97
N THR A 738 -3.13 -24.24 -7.64
CA THR A 738 -2.20 -24.98 -6.75
C THR A 738 -0.79 -25.23 -7.31
N PRO A 739 -0.06 -24.17 -7.72
CA PRO A 739 1.29 -24.31 -8.28
C PRO A 739 2.24 -25.04 -7.31
N VAL A 740 2.94 -26.04 -7.83
CA VAL A 740 3.81 -26.93 -7.05
C VAL A 740 5.23 -26.37 -6.96
N ARG A 741 5.73 -26.15 -5.74
CA ARG A 741 7.12 -25.77 -5.49
C ARG A 741 8.02 -27.00 -5.58
N LYS A 742 9.08 -26.93 -6.40
CA LYS A 742 10.12 -27.98 -6.46
C LYS A 742 10.66 -28.26 -5.04
N GLY A 743 10.50 -29.50 -4.58
CA GLY A 743 11.02 -29.97 -3.28
C GLY A 743 10.26 -29.55 -2.02
N LEU A 744 9.23 -28.70 -2.08
CA LEU A 744 8.54 -28.17 -0.89
C LEU A 744 7.00 -28.12 -0.97
N GLY A 745 6.39 -28.88 -1.88
CA GLY A 745 4.93 -29.13 -1.88
C GLY A 745 4.09 -28.06 -2.60
N TRP A 746 2.81 -27.97 -2.25
CA TRP A 746 1.85 -27.05 -2.87
C TRP A 746 1.81 -25.69 -2.16
N ILE A 747 1.56 -24.62 -2.90
CA ILE A 747 1.31 -23.29 -2.33
C ILE A 747 -0.18 -23.18 -1.96
N GLU A 748 -0.45 -22.99 -0.65
CA GLU A 748 -1.78 -22.71 -0.10
C GLU A 748 -2.40 -21.45 -0.73
N GLY A 749 -3.74 -21.42 -0.84
CA GLY A 749 -4.49 -20.36 -1.52
C GLY A 749 -4.19 -18.96 -0.96
N PRO A 750 -3.47 -18.09 -1.70
CA PRO A 750 -3.03 -16.79 -1.21
C PRO A 750 -4.09 -15.71 -1.48
N SER A 751 -4.00 -14.56 -0.81
CA SER A 751 -4.92 -13.46 -1.07
C SER A 751 -4.66 -12.86 -2.46
N ILE A 752 -5.71 -12.67 -3.25
CA ILE A 752 -5.64 -12.07 -4.59
C ILE A 752 -5.74 -10.54 -4.48
N ASN A 753 -4.61 -9.91 -4.16
CA ASN A 753 -4.47 -8.47 -3.98
C ASN A 753 -4.95 -7.65 -5.18
N SER A 754 -4.61 -8.06 -6.42
CA SER A 754 -4.99 -7.30 -7.61
C SER A 754 -5.31 -8.17 -8.82
N VAL A 755 -6.21 -7.68 -9.68
CA VAL A 755 -6.58 -8.33 -10.96
C VAL A 755 -6.63 -7.30 -12.09
N ALA A 756 -6.22 -7.73 -13.29
CA ALA A 756 -6.33 -6.94 -14.52
C ALA A 756 -6.71 -7.82 -15.72
N MET A 757 -7.30 -7.19 -16.73
CA MET A 757 -7.68 -7.80 -18.00
C MET A 757 -7.25 -6.88 -19.14
N ASP A 758 -6.93 -7.44 -20.29
CA ASP A 758 -6.80 -6.64 -21.51
C ASP A 758 -8.20 -6.22 -22.05
N PRO A 759 -8.30 -5.24 -22.95
CA PRO A 759 -9.58 -4.72 -23.44
C PRO A 759 -10.51 -5.75 -24.09
N GLU A 760 -9.96 -6.85 -24.64
CA GLU A 760 -10.71 -7.90 -25.34
C GLU A 760 -10.83 -9.20 -24.53
N LEU A 761 -10.27 -9.24 -23.32
CA LEU A 761 -10.23 -10.42 -22.45
C LEU A 761 -9.63 -11.65 -23.17
N HIS A 762 -8.51 -11.46 -23.86
CA HIS A 762 -7.61 -12.53 -24.26
C HIS A 762 -6.87 -13.11 -23.05
N TYR A 763 -6.48 -12.24 -22.10
CA TYR A 763 -5.74 -12.59 -20.90
C TYR A 763 -6.37 -11.95 -19.65
N LEU A 764 -6.32 -12.69 -18.54
CA LEU A 764 -6.58 -12.20 -17.19
C LEU A 764 -5.31 -12.41 -16.36
N VAL A 765 -4.90 -11.40 -15.61
CA VAL A 765 -3.73 -11.43 -14.74
C VAL A 765 -4.19 -11.20 -13.30
N ALA A 766 -3.65 -11.97 -12.36
CA ALA A 766 -3.88 -11.80 -10.93
C ALA A 766 -2.57 -11.78 -10.15
N LEU A 767 -2.53 -10.97 -9.10
CA LEU A 767 -1.38 -10.71 -8.24
C LEU A 767 -1.69 -11.09 -6.80
N THR A 768 -0.73 -11.71 -6.11
CA THR A 768 -0.95 -12.27 -4.76
C THR A 768 -0.06 -11.67 -3.68
N ASP A 769 -0.42 -11.90 -2.41
CA ASP A 769 0.42 -11.58 -1.25
C ASP A 769 1.68 -12.47 -1.14
N LYS A 770 1.76 -13.58 -1.91
CA LYS A 770 2.86 -14.55 -1.88
C LYS A 770 3.83 -14.44 -3.07
N ASN A 771 4.04 -13.26 -3.65
CA ASN A 771 4.94 -13.06 -4.80
C ASN A 771 4.60 -13.91 -6.04
N VAL A 772 3.32 -14.20 -6.29
CA VAL A 772 2.89 -14.93 -7.51
C VAL A 772 2.06 -14.01 -8.40
N ALA A 773 2.50 -13.84 -9.65
CA ALA A 773 1.66 -13.34 -10.73
C ALA A 773 1.11 -14.53 -11.53
N LEU A 774 -0.20 -14.74 -11.48
CA LEU A 774 -0.90 -15.75 -12.28
C LEU A 774 -1.46 -15.13 -13.56
N ILE A 775 -1.42 -15.88 -14.67
CA ILE A 775 -1.96 -15.48 -15.97
C ILE A 775 -2.89 -16.58 -16.47
N TRP A 776 -4.11 -16.21 -16.86
CA TRP A 776 -5.07 -17.06 -17.56
C TRP A 776 -5.22 -16.58 -19.00
N LYS A 777 -5.48 -17.51 -19.93
CA LYS A 777 -5.76 -17.24 -21.34
C LYS A 777 -7.19 -17.68 -21.71
N ASN A 778 -7.80 -16.95 -22.63
CA ASN A 778 -9.12 -17.23 -23.19
C ASN A 778 -9.05 -18.24 -24.35
N GLU A 779 -9.74 -19.36 -24.23
CA GLU A 779 -9.72 -20.47 -25.21
C GLU A 779 -10.43 -20.16 -26.53
N VAL A 780 -11.31 -19.15 -26.56
CA VAL A 780 -12.14 -18.85 -27.75
C VAL A 780 -11.36 -18.01 -28.79
N LEU A 781 -10.11 -17.66 -28.50
CA LEU A 781 -9.26 -16.73 -29.26
C LEU A 781 -7.80 -17.25 -29.38
N SER A 782 -7.60 -18.56 -29.28
CA SER A 782 -6.31 -19.27 -29.39
C SER A 782 -6.17 -20.03 -30.69
#